data_AF-A0A940DKP1-F1
#
_entry.id   AF-A0A940DKP1-F1
#
_cell.length_a   1.000
_cell.length_b   1.000
_cell.length_c   1.000
_cell.angle_alpha   90.00
_cell.angle_beta   90.00
_cell.angle_gamma   90.00
#
_symmetry.space_group_name_H-M   'P 1'
#
loop_
_entity.id
_entity.type
_entity.pdbx_description
1 polymer ?
#
loop_
_entity_poly.entity_id
_entity_poly.type
_entity_poly.pdbx_seq_one_letter_code
_entity_poly.pdbx_strand_id
1 'polypeptide(L)'
;MRKPCKAAGVRHVVIEEGVTDVADGLFEDVGTVESVRLPKGLRRIGDYAFAGCGLKGRLVLPEGLEQIGNYAFSRCKGVEGVQFPKSLRRIGEWAFAYCGLRGKLVLPENIQEIGEAAFNNCNKIKHVTVLCDGKGIDRSAFSGCSENGIDGYGIESVVLGDGVKTVTLHEICVSGLKELYVSASVEDFLGSGHLDHDTKVTIAEGNRRYKMADGVLYDMRDSAVLKCDVAKSGKIVIPEWVRRVGDSAFDRCGRITEVEMPGVREIGFGSFRRCKALKRVRMGNSVESIGWWAFSGCRAIEEMNVPRGVSIGHAAFEECEKWRGDVVIEAYVSSEAFRGCQSLRSVVLGERVKEIERYAFAGCKSLKEIVLPDSVRRIGDSAFEDCSGMKRMVLPKGQVVRGYSVFSGMTGLEEVVTADNMLWSDGTLYDMRDSTLLVYTGSGDVRLPEWVRRIDGGAFSHNNRIRKVAVPKGIISPGIGAFEGCKRLEEAVVDCERVGDGMFCGCKRLRSVTLTDRVKFVGSQAFEDCNSMKEIILPACIDNVSSGAFEDCDSLLRIDVAKGKCYKKVDDDPIEIDELTIISSDIIVEDPEPRDKEYPVYEYVSYDGVLYRRKRNGELDVVAIPEGKRGTWVLPTVNSVDVKHELFEQAVRQFSRIKCMGGSVPKTRTHGFTFQLARPERITKCVLEVPDGMRKEFERKEIDGKINWWSLFDKIVESGEVEALLRRPCCVAEWWCEKKEMGCVKSKRFRNAVIYLF
;
A
#
# COMPACT_ATOMS: atom_id res chain seq x y z
N MET A 1 -54.31 -1.46 -5.13
CA MET A 1 -53.98 -0.32 -4.25
C MET A 1 -55.04 -0.18 -3.17
N ARG A 2 -54.86 -0.80 -1.99
CA ARG A 2 -55.64 -0.47 -0.79
C ARG A 2 -54.78 0.51 0.02
N LYS A 3 -55.34 1.65 0.42
CA LYS A 3 -54.62 2.75 1.10
C LYS A 3 -53.95 2.24 2.39
N PRO A 4 -52.72 2.68 2.72
CA PRO A 4 -52.11 2.40 4.02
C PRO A 4 -53.01 2.93 5.14
N CYS A 5 -53.10 2.18 6.23
CA CYS A 5 -53.97 2.47 7.35
C CYS A 5 -53.46 3.76 8.06
N LYS A 6 -53.95 4.94 7.66
CA LYS A 6 -53.67 6.22 8.33
C LYS A 6 -54.43 6.34 9.66
N ALA A 7 -54.33 5.32 10.51
CA ALA A 7 -54.98 5.27 11.80
C ALA A 7 -54.16 6.11 12.80
N ALA A 8 -54.31 7.44 12.70
CA ALA A 8 -53.70 8.37 13.65
C ALA A 8 -54.21 8.06 15.07
N GLY A 9 -53.31 7.61 15.95
CA GLY A 9 -53.62 7.36 17.37
C GLY A 9 -53.71 5.89 17.80
N VAL A 10 -53.60 4.93 16.87
CA VAL A 10 -53.55 3.50 17.23
C VAL A 10 -52.20 3.18 17.88
N ARG A 11 -52.24 2.72 19.15
CA ARG A 11 -51.05 2.33 19.92
C ARG A 11 -50.86 0.82 20.05
N HIS A 12 -51.94 0.08 20.13
CA HIS A 12 -51.92 -1.37 20.32
C HIS A 12 -52.70 -2.04 19.19
N VAL A 13 -52.02 -2.92 18.45
CA VAL A 13 -52.62 -3.70 17.37
C VAL A 13 -52.76 -5.15 17.82
N VAL A 14 -53.96 -5.71 17.69
CA VAL A 14 -54.22 -7.14 17.87
C VAL A 14 -54.63 -7.69 16.51
N ILE A 15 -53.85 -8.65 15.99
CA ILE A 15 -54.23 -9.42 14.81
C ILE A 15 -54.93 -10.69 15.31
N GLU A 16 -56.21 -10.81 14.97
CA GLU A 16 -57.08 -11.89 15.46
C GLU A 16 -56.64 -13.28 14.99
N GLU A 17 -57.01 -14.30 15.77
CA GLU A 17 -56.77 -15.70 15.40
C GLU A 17 -57.47 -16.06 14.09
N GLY A 18 -56.83 -16.91 13.28
CA GLY A 18 -57.27 -17.27 11.93
C GLY A 18 -56.67 -16.43 10.80
N VAL A 19 -56.00 -15.31 11.11
CA VAL A 19 -55.19 -14.58 10.12
C VAL A 19 -53.87 -15.32 9.86
N THR A 20 -53.65 -15.71 8.61
CA THR A 20 -52.42 -16.40 8.16
C THR A 20 -51.39 -15.44 7.53
N ASP A 21 -51.83 -14.27 7.08
CA ASP A 21 -51.02 -13.34 6.30
C ASP A 21 -51.26 -11.89 6.73
N VAL A 22 -50.18 -11.20 7.13
CA VAL A 22 -50.20 -9.73 7.24
C VAL A 22 -49.83 -9.15 5.87
N ALA A 23 -50.72 -8.32 5.31
CA ALA A 23 -50.52 -7.73 3.99
C ALA A 23 -49.39 -6.71 3.96
N ASP A 24 -48.83 -6.49 2.76
CA ASP A 24 -47.80 -5.49 2.52
C ASP A 24 -48.28 -4.09 2.90
N GLY A 25 -47.40 -3.33 3.55
CA GLY A 25 -47.62 -1.92 3.94
C GLY A 25 -48.79 -1.68 4.89
N LEU A 26 -49.31 -2.71 5.57
CA LEU A 26 -50.55 -2.59 6.38
C LEU A 26 -50.47 -1.48 7.44
N PHE A 27 -49.33 -1.38 8.13
CA PHE A 27 -49.02 -0.37 9.15
C PHE A 27 -47.76 0.45 8.80
N GLU A 28 -47.43 0.61 7.53
CA GLU A 28 -46.29 1.42 7.09
C GLU A 28 -46.39 2.87 7.58
N ASP A 29 -45.30 3.36 8.17
CA ASP A 29 -45.11 4.68 8.76
C ASP A 29 -46.17 5.07 9.82
N VAL A 30 -46.81 4.09 10.45
CA VAL A 30 -47.73 4.32 11.59
C VAL A 30 -46.92 4.38 12.89
N GLY A 31 -46.15 5.47 13.05
CA GLY A 31 -45.25 5.68 14.20
C GLY A 31 -45.91 5.68 15.59
N THR A 32 -47.26 5.70 15.67
CA THR A 32 -47.99 5.58 16.93
C THR A 32 -48.16 4.14 17.42
N VAL A 33 -47.97 3.12 16.57
CA VAL A 33 -48.15 1.71 16.96
C VAL A 33 -46.97 1.27 17.82
N GLU A 34 -47.20 1.09 19.11
CA GLU A 34 -46.18 0.76 20.12
C GLU A 34 -46.08 -0.75 20.42
N SER A 35 -47.15 -1.52 20.16
CA SER A 35 -47.15 -2.98 20.33
C SER A 35 -48.06 -3.69 19.33
N VAL A 36 -47.67 -4.90 18.92
CA VAL A 36 -48.48 -5.80 18.11
C VAL A 36 -48.59 -7.18 18.76
N ARG A 37 -49.80 -7.75 18.79
CA ARG A 37 -50.04 -9.16 19.13
C ARG A 37 -50.33 -9.94 17.85
N LEU A 38 -49.48 -10.91 17.54
CA LEU A 38 -49.57 -11.76 16.36
C LEU A 38 -50.21 -13.12 16.72
N PRO A 39 -51.10 -13.67 15.87
CA PRO A 39 -51.80 -14.93 16.13
C PRO A 39 -50.89 -16.14 15.87
N LYS A 40 -51.20 -17.28 16.49
CA LYS A 40 -50.40 -18.52 16.31
C LYS A 40 -50.50 -19.10 14.90
N GLY A 41 -51.59 -18.81 14.19
CA GLY A 41 -51.83 -19.25 12.81
C GLY A 41 -51.02 -18.50 11.75
N LEU A 42 -50.29 -17.43 12.12
CA LEU A 42 -49.61 -16.57 11.16
C LEU A 42 -48.48 -17.32 10.43
N ARG A 43 -48.47 -17.20 9.11
CA ARG A 43 -47.49 -17.82 8.19
C ARG A 43 -46.59 -16.79 7.51
N ARG A 44 -47.09 -15.60 7.21
CA ARG A 44 -46.35 -14.56 6.49
C ARG A 44 -46.60 -13.15 7.04
N ILE A 45 -45.53 -12.36 7.09
CA ILE A 45 -45.58 -10.90 7.25
C ILE A 45 -45.11 -10.28 5.94
N GLY A 46 -45.96 -9.46 5.33
CA GLY A 46 -45.71 -8.83 4.04
C GLY A 46 -44.62 -7.75 4.06
N ASP A 47 -44.28 -7.27 2.87
CA ASP A 47 -43.28 -6.23 2.67
C ASP A 47 -43.74 -4.92 3.31
N TYR A 48 -42.85 -4.18 3.97
CA TYR A 48 -43.17 -2.92 4.67
C TYR A 48 -44.28 -3.00 5.74
N ALA A 49 -44.77 -4.19 6.12
CA ALA A 49 -45.99 -4.36 6.91
C ALA A 49 -46.04 -3.55 8.21
N PHE A 50 -44.89 -3.36 8.87
CA PHE A 50 -44.70 -2.56 10.08
C PHE A 50 -43.54 -1.57 9.94
N ALA A 51 -43.12 -1.23 8.72
CA ALA A 51 -42.03 -0.28 8.52
C ALA A 51 -42.36 1.07 9.19
N GLY A 52 -41.40 1.67 9.89
CA GLY A 52 -41.59 2.97 10.56
C GLY A 52 -42.52 2.96 11.78
N CYS A 53 -43.01 1.80 12.23
CA CYS A 53 -43.84 1.70 13.43
C CYS A 53 -43.05 2.05 14.71
N GLY A 54 -43.76 2.60 15.70
CA GLY A 54 -43.22 2.95 17.02
C GLY A 54 -43.04 1.76 17.97
N LEU A 55 -42.91 0.53 17.45
CA LEU A 55 -42.88 -0.71 18.23
C LEU A 55 -41.79 -0.67 19.30
N LYS A 56 -42.11 -1.13 20.51
CA LYS A 56 -41.20 -1.08 21.67
C LYS A 56 -40.90 -2.46 22.24
N GLY A 57 -39.68 -2.63 22.73
CA GLY A 57 -39.27 -3.80 23.49
C GLY A 57 -38.94 -5.02 22.62
N ARG A 58 -39.14 -6.21 23.18
CA ARG A 58 -38.80 -7.48 22.51
C ARG A 58 -39.97 -7.95 21.64
N LEU A 59 -39.73 -8.05 20.33
CA LEU A 59 -40.69 -8.58 19.37
C LEU A 59 -40.69 -10.12 19.44
N VAL A 60 -41.83 -10.70 19.82
CA VAL A 60 -42.02 -12.16 19.86
C VAL A 60 -42.82 -12.57 18.63
N LEU A 61 -42.17 -13.28 17.71
CA LEU A 61 -42.82 -13.79 16.50
C LEU A 61 -43.43 -15.18 16.78
N PRO A 62 -44.62 -15.47 16.26
CA PRO A 62 -45.33 -16.70 16.59
C PRO A 62 -44.69 -17.93 15.93
N GLU A 63 -44.72 -19.07 16.64
CA GLU A 63 -44.39 -20.36 16.02
C GLU A 63 -45.39 -20.67 14.89
N GLY A 64 -44.86 -21.13 13.76
CA GLY A 64 -45.58 -21.31 12.51
C GLY A 64 -45.31 -20.21 11.49
N LEU A 65 -44.69 -19.08 11.87
CA LEU A 65 -44.30 -18.04 10.91
C LEU A 65 -43.16 -18.53 10.02
N GLU A 66 -43.36 -18.48 8.70
CA GLU A 66 -42.42 -18.99 7.71
C GLU A 66 -41.66 -17.87 6.99
N GLN A 67 -42.27 -16.70 6.80
CA GLN A 67 -41.69 -15.62 5.99
C GLN A 67 -41.90 -14.23 6.58
N ILE A 68 -40.84 -13.42 6.57
CA ILE A 68 -40.84 -11.98 6.81
C ILE A 68 -40.43 -11.28 5.51
N GLY A 69 -41.28 -10.40 5.01
CA GLY A 69 -41.07 -9.65 3.78
C GLY A 69 -39.97 -8.60 3.87
N ASN A 70 -39.66 -8.01 2.71
CA ASN A 70 -38.68 -6.95 2.58
C ASN A 70 -39.12 -5.72 3.37
N TYR A 71 -38.19 -5.07 4.08
CA TYR A 71 -38.45 -3.89 4.92
C TYR A 71 -39.54 -4.06 5.99
N ALA A 72 -40.03 -5.28 6.27
CA ALA A 72 -41.23 -5.52 7.08
C ALA A 72 -41.25 -4.81 8.45
N PHE A 73 -40.11 -4.68 9.11
CA PHE A 73 -39.93 -3.97 10.38
C PHE A 73 -38.88 -2.85 10.30
N SER A 74 -38.54 -2.39 9.09
CA SER A 74 -37.51 -1.38 8.90
C SER A 74 -37.83 -0.11 9.68
N ARG A 75 -36.83 0.53 10.29
CA ARG A 75 -36.96 1.76 11.09
C ARG A 75 -37.84 1.64 12.34
N CYS A 76 -38.15 0.43 12.82
CA CYS A 76 -38.75 0.20 14.13
C CYS A 76 -37.73 0.41 15.26
N LYS A 77 -37.36 1.67 15.50
CA LYS A 77 -36.24 2.06 16.40
C LYS A 77 -36.41 1.61 17.86
N GLY A 78 -37.64 1.37 18.31
CA GLY A 78 -37.94 0.90 19.67
C GLY A 78 -37.87 -0.61 19.85
N VAL A 79 -37.74 -1.40 18.77
CA VAL A 79 -37.58 -2.86 18.86
C VAL A 79 -36.17 -3.16 19.33
N GLU A 80 -36.05 -3.68 20.54
CA GLU A 80 -34.77 -3.87 21.24
C GLU A 80 -34.22 -5.30 21.08
N GLY A 81 -35.08 -6.25 20.69
CA GLY A 81 -34.71 -7.63 20.43
C GLY A 81 -35.82 -8.37 19.69
N VAL A 82 -35.48 -9.48 19.04
CA VAL A 82 -36.44 -10.33 18.32
C VAL A 82 -36.29 -11.78 18.77
N GLN A 83 -37.42 -12.45 19.00
CA GLN A 83 -37.46 -13.91 19.12
C GLN A 83 -37.96 -14.48 17.80
N PHE A 84 -37.05 -15.08 17.03
CA PHE A 84 -37.44 -15.80 15.82
C PHE A 84 -37.96 -17.21 16.17
N PRO A 85 -38.99 -17.70 15.45
CA PRO A 85 -39.48 -19.05 15.61
C PRO A 85 -38.65 -20.04 14.78
N LYS A 86 -38.64 -21.32 15.16
CA LYS A 86 -37.89 -22.37 14.44
C LYS A 86 -38.44 -22.66 13.04
N SER A 87 -39.69 -22.28 12.81
CA SER A 87 -40.41 -22.41 11.54
C SER A 87 -39.98 -21.40 10.47
N LEU A 88 -39.28 -20.33 10.84
CA LEU A 88 -38.92 -19.27 9.90
C LEU A 88 -37.95 -19.77 8.84
N ARG A 89 -38.27 -19.47 7.57
CA ARG A 89 -37.47 -19.84 6.38
C ARG A 89 -36.85 -18.63 5.70
N ARG A 90 -37.49 -17.46 5.75
CA ARG A 90 -37.03 -16.26 5.04
C ARG A 90 -37.13 -14.99 5.88
N ILE A 91 -36.06 -14.21 5.89
CA ILE A 91 -36.00 -12.81 6.33
C ILE A 91 -35.65 -11.98 5.09
N GLY A 92 -36.57 -11.13 4.65
CA GLY A 92 -36.39 -10.29 3.47
C GLY A 92 -35.29 -9.23 3.61
N GLU A 93 -34.96 -8.61 2.49
CA GLU A 93 -34.01 -7.52 2.39
C GLU A 93 -34.43 -6.36 3.30
N TRP A 94 -33.48 -5.76 4.02
CA TRP A 94 -33.72 -4.63 4.93
C TRP A 94 -34.81 -4.84 6.00
N ALA A 95 -35.25 -6.08 6.24
CA ALA A 95 -36.43 -6.38 7.06
C ALA A 95 -36.38 -5.78 8.47
N PHE A 96 -35.21 -5.75 9.11
CA PHE A 96 -34.98 -5.16 10.43
C PHE A 96 -33.98 -3.99 10.38
N ALA A 97 -33.74 -3.40 9.21
CA ALA A 97 -32.78 -2.31 9.09
C ALA A 97 -33.16 -1.10 9.97
N TYR A 98 -32.18 -0.45 10.58
CA TYR A 98 -32.35 0.69 11.49
C TYR A 98 -33.23 0.41 12.72
N CYS A 99 -33.34 -0.85 13.16
CA CYS A 99 -33.99 -1.20 14.42
C CYS A 99 -33.06 -1.00 15.63
N GLY A 100 -33.64 -0.85 16.82
CA GLY A 100 -32.92 -0.65 18.09
C GLY A 100 -32.36 -1.93 18.72
N LEU A 101 -32.13 -2.97 17.91
CA LEU A 101 -31.73 -4.32 18.35
C LEU A 101 -30.42 -4.25 19.12
N ARG A 102 -30.39 -4.84 20.32
CA ARG A 102 -29.24 -4.76 21.22
C ARG A 102 -28.88 -6.10 21.83
N GLY A 103 -27.60 -6.27 22.14
CA GLY A 103 -27.10 -7.45 22.83
C GLY A 103 -26.96 -8.65 21.90
N LYS A 104 -27.61 -9.77 22.26
CA LYS A 104 -27.50 -11.06 21.55
C LYS A 104 -28.65 -11.27 20.56
N LEU A 105 -28.29 -11.46 19.29
CA LEU A 105 -29.20 -11.90 18.23
C LEU A 105 -28.99 -13.40 17.98
N VAL A 106 -30.08 -14.18 18.01
CA VAL A 106 -30.05 -15.62 17.70
C VAL A 106 -30.77 -15.82 16.38
N LEU A 107 -30.06 -16.27 15.34
CA LEU A 107 -30.65 -16.58 14.05
C LEU A 107 -31.46 -17.89 14.11
N PRO A 108 -32.51 -18.04 13.29
CA PRO A 108 -33.35 -19.24 13.31
C PRO A 108 -32.59 -20.46 12.77
N GLU A 109 -32.80 -21.63 13.38
CA GLU A 109 -32.15 -22.90 12.99
C GLU A 109 -32.40 -23.30 11.52
N ASN A 110 -33.63 -23.10 11.03
CA ASN A 110 -34.05 -23.55 9.70
C ASN A 110 -34.16 -22.43 8.67
N ILE A 111 -33.51 -21.28 8.92
CA ILE A 111 -33.52 -20.16 7.98
C ILE A 111 -32.79 -20.58 6.69
N GLN A 112 -33.41 -20.27 5.55
CA GLN A 112 -32.88 -20.57 4.21
C GLN A 112 -32.40 -19.30 3.50
N GLU A 113 -32.90 -18.13 3.91
CA GLU A 113 -32.54 -16.84 3.31
C GLU A 113 -32.63 -15.72 4.36
N ILE A 114 -31.55 -14.94 4.46
CA ILE A 114 -31.48 -13.63 5.09
C ILE A 114 -30.99 -12.67 4.02
N GLY A 115 -31.90 -11.82 3.55
CA GLY A 115 -31.67 -10.91 2.43
C GLY A 115 -30.64 -9.81 2.70
N GLU A 116 -30.27 -9.11 1.63
CA GLU A 116 -29.36 -7.96 1.66
C GLU A 116 -29.73 -6.98 2.79
N ALA A 117 -28.72 -6.57 3.57
CA ALA A 117 -28.88 -5.54 4.60
C ALA A 117 -30.02 -5.79 5.61
N ALA A 118 -30.45 -7.04 5.82
CA ALA A 118 -31.60 -7.38 6.67
C ALA A 118 -31.53 -6.79 8.09
N PHE A 119 -30.33 -6.68 8.66
CA PHE A 119 -30.07 -6.07 9.98
C PHE A 119 -29.22 -4.79 9.87
N ASN A 120 -29.23 -4.11 8.72
CA ASN A 120 -28.37 -2.97 8.49
C ASN A 120 -28.56 -1.85 9.53
N ASN A 121 -27.47 -1.24 9.99
CA ASN A 121 -27.48 -0.17 11.00
C ASN A 121 -28.14 -0.57 12.33
N CYS A 122 -28.16 -1.86 12.68
CA CYS A 122 -28.51 -2.34 14.02
C CYS A 122 -27.27 -2.29 14.94
N ASN A 123 -26.75 -1.09 15.17
CA ASN A 123 -25.43 -0.84 15.75
C ASN A 123 -25.22 -1.23 17.22
N LYS A 124 -26.25 -1.74 17.90
CA LYS A 124 -26.17 -2.20 19.29
C LYS A 124 -26.11 -3.73 19.41
N ILE A 125 -26.14 -4.46 18.29
CA ILE A 125 -25.93 -5.91 18.26
C ILE A 125 -24.45 -6.17 18.46
N LYS A 126 -24.09 -6.91 19.52
CA LYS A 126 -22.70 -7.26 19.84
C LYS A 126 -22.42 -8.74 19.66
N HIS A 127 -23.45 -9.58 19.78
CA HIS A 127 -23.29 -11.04 19.77
C HIS A 127 -24.29 -11.66 18.80
N VAL A 128 -23.79 -12.50 17.89
CA VAL A 128 -24.63 -13.23 16.93
C VAL A 128 -24.47 -14.73 17.13
N THR A 129 -25.57 -15.46 17.24
CA THR A 129 -25.59 -16.92 17.21
C THR A 129 -26.18 -17.38 15.89
N VAL A 130 -25.37 -18.10 15.12
CA VAL A 130 -25.74 -18.71 13.84
C VAL A 130 -26.04 -20.18 14.10
N LEU A 131 -27.24 -20.62 13.72
CA LEU A 131 -27.74 -22.00 13.94
C LEU A 131 -28.08 -22.72 12.63
N CYS A 132 -27.74 -22.12 11.49
CA CYS A 132 -28.05 -22.59 10.15
C CYS A 132 -26.77 -22.71 9.31
N ASP A 133 -26.79 -23.60 8.31
CA ASP A 133 -25.79 -23.59 7.25
C ASP A 133 -25.84 -22.21 6.58
N GLY A 134 -24.73 -21.45 6.55
CA GLY A 134 -24.67 -20.06 6.08
C GLY A 134 -25.13 -19.83 4.61
N LYS A 135 -25.52 -20.90 3.91
CA LYS A 135 -26.17 -20.90 2.60
C LYS A 135 -27.47 -20.11 2.68
N GLY A 136 -27.40 -18.84 2.27
CA GLY A 136 -28.54 -17.93 2.22
C GLY A 136 -28.43 -16.73 3.15
N ILE A 137 -27.37 -16.59 3.94
CA ILE A 137 -27.07 -15.31 4.62
C ILE A 137 -26.34 -14.41 3.62
N ASP A 138 -26.99 -13.32 3.22
CA ASP A 138 -26.34 -12.34 2.37
C ASP A 138 -25.13 -11.69 3.06
N ARG A 139 -24.06 -11.44 2.30
CA ARG A 139 -22.78 -10.90 2.83
C ARG A 139 -22.94 -9.54 3.52
N SER A 140 -23.97 -8.78 3.15
CA SER A 140 -24.28 -7.47 3.69
C SER A 140 -25.35 -7.51 4.78
N ALA A 141 -25.87 -8.69 5.16
CA ALA A 141 -26.99 -8.81 6.11
C ALA A 141 -26.76 -8.02 7.41
N PHE A 142 -25.51 -7.88 7.86
CA PHE A 142 -25.09 -7.15 9.06
C PHE A 142 -24.27 -5.87 8.77
N SER A 143 -24.35 -5.33 7.55
CA SER A 143 -23.63 -4.09 7.18
C SER A 143 -23.99 -2.95 8.12
N GLY A 144 -23.03 -2.09 8.49
CA GLY A 144 -23.34 -0.91 9.31
C GLY A 144 -23.76 -1.21 10.75
N CYS A 145 -23.70 -2.46 11.22
CA CYS A 145 -23.92 -2.80 12.63
C CYS A 145 -22.82 -2.28 13.60
N SER A 146 -21.94 -1.38 13.15
CA SER A 146 -20.92 -0.75 13.98
C SER A 146 -21.39 0.58 14.58
N GLU A 147 -20.92 0.90 15.79
CA GLU A 147 -21.24 2.17 16.46
C GLU A 147 -20.80 3.41 15.64
N ASN A 148 -19.83 3.26 14.72
CA ASN A 148 -19.20 4.36 13.97
C ASN A 148 -19.54 4.40 12.47
N GLY A 149 -20.45 3.55 11.98
CA GLY A 149 -21.15 3.74 10.69
C GLY A 149 -20.32 3.73 9.40
N ILE A 150 -19.02 3.46 9.44
CA ILE A 150 -18.16 3.50 8.22
C ILE A 150 -17.44 2.18 7.96
N ASP A 151 -17.09 1.39 8.96
CA ASP A 151 -16.42 0.10 8.77
C ASP A 151 -17.00 -0.97 9.71
N GLY A 152 -17.13 -2.20 9.24
CA GLY A 152 -17.92 -3.32 9.81
C GLY A 152 -17.51 -3.88 11.19
N TYR A 153 -17.07 -3.05 12.14
CA TYR A 153 -16.49 -3.46 13.43
C TYR A 153 -17.51 -3.59 14.60
N GLY A 154 -18.76 -3.97 14.32
CA GLY A 154 -19.82 -3.96 15.34
C GLY A 154 -19.99 -5.25 16.14
N ILE A 155 -19.81 -6.40 15.49
CA ILE A 155 -20.05 -7.72 16.09
C ILE A 155 -18.79 -8.15 16.83
N GLU A 156 -18.88 -8.23 18.15
CA GLU A 156 -17.76 -8.60 19.02
C GLU A 156 -17.61 -10.12 19.15
N SER A 157 -18.73 -10.87 19.13
CA SER A 157 -18.67 -12.33 19.17
C SER A 157 -19.68 -13.05 18.29
N VAL A 158 -19.24 -14.19 17.76
CA VAL A 158 -20.04 -15.10 16.96
C VAL A 158 -20.01 -16.51 17.56
N VAL A 159 -21.19 -17.12 17.65
CA VAL A 159 -21.36 -18.52 18.03
C VAL A 159 -21.90 -19.27 16.81
N LEU A 160 -21.12 -20.21 16.29
CA LEU A 160 -21.57 -21.19 15.32
C LEU A 160 -22.11 -22.39 16.09
N GLY A 161 -23.43 -22.43 16.28
CA GLY A 161 -24.09 -23.40 17.16
C GLY A 161 -24.33 -24.76 16.52
N ASP A 162 -25.09 -25.61 17.21
CA ASP A 162 -25.42 -26.94 16.73
C ASP A 162 -26.39 -26.86 15.54
N GLY A 163 -26.08 -27.59 14.47
CA GLY A 163 -26.85 -27.58 13.22
C GLY A 163 -26.16 -26.84 12.07
N VAL A 164 -25.08 -26.10 12.34
CA VAL A 164 -24.21 -25.51 11.31
C VAL A 164 -23.21 -26.57 10.86
N LYS A 165 -23.31 -27.04 9.62
CA LYS A 165 -22.26 -27.83 8.95
C LYS A 165 -21.26 -26.90 8.28
N THR A 166 -21.72 -25.97 7.45
CA THR A 166 -20.85 -25.08 6.68
C THR A 166 -21.31 -23.62 6.76
N VAL A 167 -20.37 -22.72 7.05
CA VAL A 167 -20.58 -21.26 7.05
C VAL A 167 -19.33 -20.59 6.50
N THR A 168 -19.42 -19.42 5.87
CA THR A 168 -18.21 -18.64 5.56
C THR A 168 -18.22 -17.39 6.43
N LEU A 169 -17.23 -17.19 7.30
CA LEU A 169 -17.22 -15.99 8.17
C LEU A 169 -17.24 -14.67 7.39
N HIS A 170 -16.71 -14.64 6.16
CA HIS A 170 -16.84 -13.46 5.28
C HIS A 170 -18.31 -13.12 4.94
N GLU A 171 -19.23 -14.09 4.96
CA GLU A 171 -20.67 -13.85 4.77
C GLU A 171 -21.32 -13.16 5.97
N ILE A 172 -20.67 -13.18 7.14
CA ILE A 172 -21.20 -12.58 8.38
C ILE A 172 -20.55 -11.20 8.65
N CYS A 173 -19.68 -10.71 7.75
CA CYS A 173 -19.04 -9.39 7.81
C CYS A 173 -18.37 -9.08 9.16
N VAL A 174 -17.51 -9.99 9.64
CA VAL A 174 -16.91 -9.94 10.98
C VAL A 174 -15.46 -9.44 10.97
N SER A 175 -15.24 -8.25 10.44
CA SER A 175 -14.00 -7.52 10.71
C SER A 175 -14.02 -7.03 12.17
N GLY A 176 -12.96 -7.25 12.94
CA GLY A 176 -12.84 -6.88 14.36
C GLY A 176 -13.47 -7.87 15.34
N LEU A 177 -13.69 -9.11 14.92
CA LEU A 177 -14.26 -10.15 15.78
C LEU A 177 -13.32 -10.43 16.96
N LYS A 178 -13.81 -10.28 18.18
CA LYS A 178 -13.04 -10.56 19.40
C LYS A 178 -13.11 -12.03 19.78
N GLU A 179 -14.28 -12.65 19.63
CA GLU A 179 -14.50 -14.03 20.04
C GLU A 179 -15.29 -14.85 19.01
N LEU A 180 -14.82 -16.06 18.72
CA LEU A 180 -15.50 -17.04 17.88
C LEU A 180 -15.64 -18.35 18.65
N TYR A 181 -16.88 -18.84 18.78
CA TYR A 181 -17.16 -20.18 19.26
C TYR A 181 -17.64 -21.08 18.11
N VAL A 182 -17.09 -22.28 18.02
CA VAL A 182 -17.38 -23.26 16.97
C VAL A 182 -17.89 -24.55 17.61
N SER A 183 -19.14 -24.95 17.34
CA SER A 183 -19.74 -26.17 17.88
C SER A 183 -19.10 -27.46 17.32
N ALA A 184 -19.47 -28.61 17.89
CA ALA A 184 -18.98 -29.92 17.45
C ALA A 184 -19.49 -30.30 16.05
N SER A 185 -20.61 -29.69 15.60
CA SER A 185 -21.25 -29.98 14.31
C SER A 185 -20.62 -29.25 13.12
N VAL A 186 -19.83 -28.20 13.37
CA VAL A 186 -19.24 -27.37 12.30
C VAL A 186 -18.15 -28.15 11.56
N GLU A 187 -18.41 -28.38 10.28
CA GLU A 187 -17.51 -29.02 9.33
C GLU A 187 -16.69 -28.02 8.52
N ASP A 188 -17.12 -26.77 8.31
CA ASP A 188 -16.31 -25.70 7.67
C ASP A 188 -16.79 -24.31 8.10
N PHE A 189 -15.87 -23.42 8.45
CA PHE A 189 -16.21 -22.02 8.75
C PHE A 189 -15.35 -20.94 8.05
N LEU A 190 -14.23 -21.33 7.43
CA LEU A 190 -13.23 -20.37 6.94
C LEU A 190 -13.39 -20.03 5.45
N GLY A 191 -13.83 -20.98 4.62
CA GLY A 191 -13.79 -20.80 3.17
C GLY A 191 -12.39 -20.35 2.71
N SER A 192 -12.31 -19.26 1.93
CA SER A 192 -11.04 -18.61 1.53
C SER A 192 -10.64 -17.42 2.43
N GLY A 193 -11.30 -17.23 3.57
CA GLY A 193 -11.11 -16.09 4.45
C GLY A 193 -10.06 -16.33 5.54
N HIS A 194 -9.47 -15.25 6.05
CA HIS A 194 -8.59 -15.27 7.22
C HIS A 194 -9.38 -14.85 8.47
N LEU A 195 -9.00 -15.39 9.63
CA LEU A 195 -9.44 -14.88 10.93
C LEU A 195 -8.58 -13.68 11.32
N ASP A 196 -9.18 -12.68 11.95
CA ASP A 196 -8.40 -11.59 12.51
C ASP A 196 -7.40 -12.12 13.55
N HIS A 197 -6.23 -11.48 13.60
CA HIS A 197 -5.13 -11.85 14.47
C HIS A 197 -5.51 -11.80 15.96
N ASP A 198 -6.41 -10.91 16.36
CA ASP A 198 -6.85 -10.77 17.76
C ASP A 198 -8.09 -11.61 18.12
N THR A 199 -8.69 -12.34 17.17
CA THR A 199 -9.87 -13.16 17.46
C THR A 199 -9.50 -14.35 18.34
N LYS A 200 -10.10 -14.45 19.53
CA LYS A 200 -10.04 -15.65 20.36
C LYS A 200 -11.00 -16.70 19.81
N VAL A 201 -10.46 -17.84 19.38
CA VAL A 201 -11.26 -18.96 18.86
C VAL A 201 -11.40 -20.05 19.92
N THR A 202 -12.62 -20.52 20.12
CA THR A 202 -12.94 -21.66 20.98
C THR A 202 -13.62 -22.73 20.14
N ILE A 203 -13.09 -23.96 20.17
CA ILE A 203 -13.67 -25.11 19.48
C ILE A 203 -14.31 -26.02 20.53
N ALA A 204 -15.56 -26.43 20.31
CA ALA A 204 -16.27 -27.35 21.19
C ALA A 204 -15.60 -28.73 21.21
N GLU A 205 -15.72 -29.41 22.36
CA GLU A 205 -15.28 -30.79 22.49
C GLU A 205 -16.01 -31.69 21.49
N GLY A 206 -15.28 -32.61 20.86
CA GLY A 206 -15.84 -33.53 19.87
C GLY A 206 -15.93 -33.00 18.44
N ASN A 207 -15.53 -31.74 18.15
CA ASN A 207 -15.38 -31.28 16.77
C ASN A 207 -14.37 -32.17 16.03
N ARG A 208 -14.77 -32.72 14.88
CA ARG A 208 -13.96 -33.71 14.13
C ARG A 208 -12.97 -33.08 13.14
N ARG A 209 -13.17 -31.82 12.74
CA ARG A 209 -12.30 -31.13 11.78
C ARG A 209 -11.35 -30.17 12.46
N TYR A 210 -11.84 -29.32 13.35
CA TYR A 210 -11.04 -28.29 13.99
C TYR A 210 -10.63 -28.73 15.37
N LYS A 211 -9.39 -28.41 15.74
CA LYS A 211 -8.86 -28.68 17.07
C LYS A 211 -8.08 -27.49 17.56
N MET A 212 -8.43 -26.98 18.74
CA MET A 212 -7.59 -26.04 19.48
C MET A 212 -6.68 -26.85 20.41
N ALA A 213 -5.36 -26.73 20.25
CA ALA A 213 -4.40 -27.36 21.14
C ALA A 213 -3.24 -26.40 21.42
N ASP A 214 -2.99 -26.17 22.71
CA ASP A 214 -1.94 -25.26 23.21
C ASP A 214 -1.95 -23.84 22.58
N GLY A 215 -3.16 -23.29 22.39
CA GLY A 215 -3.35 -21.96 21.78
C GLY A 215 -3.13 -21.93 20.27
N VAL A 216 -3.03 -23.08 19.61
CA VAL A 216 -2.93 -23.20 18.15
C VAL A 216 -4.17 -23.92 17.62
N LEU A 217 -4.82 -23.30 16.64
CA LEU A 217 -5.95 -23.84 15.90
C LEU A 217 -5.45 -24.63 14.70
N TYR A 218 -5.86 -25.89 14.65
CA TYR A 218 -5.54 -26.81 13.57
C TYR A 218 -6.78 -27.22 12.77
N ASP A 219 -6.59 -27.44 11.48
CA ASP A 219 -7.49 -28.20 10.62
C ASP A 219 -6.95 -29.64 10.49
N MET A 220 -7.64 -30.58 11.14
CA MET A 220 -7.29 -32.01 11.16
C MET A 220 -7.53 -32.69 9.81
N ARG A 221 -8.42 -32.14 8.96
CA ARG A 221 -8.74 -32.70 7.65
C ARG A 221 -7.72 -32.25 6.61
N ASP A 222 -7.42 -30.96 6.59
CA ASP A 222 -6.49 -30.35 5.63
C ASP A 222 -5.03 -30.38 6.12
N SER A 223 -4.78 -30.98 7.29
CA SER A 223 -3.45 -31.11 7.88
C SER A 223 -2.74 -29.76 8.00
N ALA A 224 -3.43 -28.74 8.52
CA ALA A 224 -2.97 -27.37 8.50
C ALA A 224 -3.02 -26.67 9.86
N VAL A 225 -2.13 -25.71 10.09
CA VAL A 225 -2.30 -24.68 11.11
C VAL A 225 -3.08 -23.53 10.51
N LEU A 226 -4.14 -23.10 11.19
CA LEU A 226 -4.99 -22.00 10.73
C LEU A 226 -4.69 -20.70 11.47
N LYS A 227 -4.39 -20.80 12.77
CA LYS A 227 -4.19 -19.64 13.63
C LYS A 227 -3.47 -20.02 14.91
N CYS A 228 -2.68 -19.10 15.44
CA CYS A 228 -2.15 -19.12 16.79
C CYS A 228 -2.71 -17.91 17.57
N ASP A 229 -2.99 -18.12 18.85
CA ASP A 229 -3.33 -17.04 19.78
C ASP A 229 -2.13 -16.11 19.94
N VAL A 230 -2.33 -14.81 19.73
CA VAL A 230 -1.29 -13.77 19.89
C VAL A 230 -0.72 -13.72 21.31
N ALA A 231 -1.46 -14.20 22.31
CA ALA A 231 -1.00 -14.31 23.68
C ALA A 231 -0.01 -15.46 23.89
N LYS A 232 0.04 -16.45 22.98
CA LYS A 232 0.90 -17.62 23.08
C LYS A 232 2.37 -17.22 23.11
N SER A 233 3.12 -17.82 24.03
CA SER A 233 4.51 -17.50 24.28
C SER A 233 5.39 -18.73 24.35
N GLY A 234 6.70 -18.53 24.16
CA GLY A 234 7.70 -19.58 24.28
C GLY A 234 7.83 -20.43 23.02
N LYS A 235 8.21 -21.69 23.20
CA LYS A 235 8.42 -22.66 22.12
C LYS A 235 7.08 -23.25 21.64
N ILE A 236 6.90 -23.34 20.33
CA ILE A 236 5.79 -24.03 19.67
C ILE A 236 6.35 -25.20 18.87
N VAL A 237 5.75 -26.38 19.06
CA VAL A 237 6.05 -27.57 18.27
C VAL A 237 4.84 -27.88 17.40
N ILE A 238 4.95 -27.62 16.11
CA ILE A 238 3.94 -27.96 15.11
C ILE A 238 4.02 -29.49 14.88
N PRO A 239 2.93 -30.26 15.04
CA PRO A 239 2.97 -31.72 14.92
C PRO A 239 3.40 -32.24 13.54
N GLU A 240 3.96 -33.45 13.50
CA GLU A 240 4.48 -34.11 12.28
C GLU A 240 3.44 -34.32 11.17
N TRP A 241 2.17 -34.46 11.53
CA TRP A 241 1.09 -34.66 10.56
C TRP A 241 0.72 -33.36 9.82
N VAL A 242 1.11 -32.19 10.34
CA VAL A 242 0.82 -30.90 9.71
C VAL A 242 1.68 -30.74 8.47
N ARG A 243 1.02 -30.49 7.33
CA ARG A 243 1.65 -30.25 6.03
C ARG A 243 1.72 -28.78 5.65
N ARG A 244 0.82 -27.95 6.17
CA ARG A 244 0.75 -26.53 5.82
C ARG A 244 0.66 -25.64 7.05
N VAL A 245 1.46 -24.58 7.09
CA VAL A 245 1.17 -23.42 7.93
C VAL A 245 0.36 -22.45 7.10
N GLY A 246 -0.88 -22.21 7.49
CA GLY A 246 -1.79 -21.32 6.76
C GLY A 246 -1.31 -19.87 6.76
N ASP A 247 -1.89 -19.10 5.85
CA ASP A 247 -1.61 -17.68 5.70
C ASP A 247 -1.91 -16.93 7.00
N SER A 248 -0.99 -16.05 7.40
CA SER A 248 -1.05 -15.24 8.62
C SER A 248 -1.28 -16.02 9.91
N ALA A 249 -1.06 -17.35 9.91
CA ALA A 249 -1.39 -18.21 11.04
C ALA A 249 -0.74 -17.78 12.38
N PHE A 250 0.47 -17.23 12.33
CA PHE A 250 1.22 -16.67 13.45
C PHE A 250 1.54 -15.18 13.25
N ASP A 251 0.84 -14.45 12.37
CA ASP A 251 1.10 -13.00 12.20
C ASP A 251 0.96 -12.28 13.55
N ARG A 252 1.95 -11.45 13.88
CA ARG A 252 2.04 -10.68 15.13
C ARG A 252 2.05 -11.51 16.41
N CYS A 253 2.36 -12.80 16.37
CA CYS A 253 2.66 -13.60 17.57
C CYS A 253 3.97 -13.09 18.22
N GLY A 254 3.90 -11.98 18.94
CA GLY A 254 5.06 -11.23 19.42
C GLY A 254 5.76 -11.84 20.64
N ARG A 255 5.27 -12.97 21.16
CA ARG A 255 5.79 -13.62 22.38
C ARG A 255 6.34 -15.02 22.15
N ILE A 256 6.13 -15.60 20.97
CA ILE A 256 6.73 -16.89 20.61
C ILE A 256 8.23 -16.70 20.40
N THR A 257 9.04 -17.63 20.89
CA THR A 257 10.50 -17.53 20.86
C THR A 257 11.14 -18.60 20.00
N GLU A 258 10.44 -19.70 19.75
CA GLU A 258 10.95 -20.83 18.97
C GLU A 258 9.79 -21.56 18.29
N VAL A 259 10.00 -22.00 17.05
CA VAL A 259 9.04 -22.83 16.31
C VAL A 259 9.76 -24.03 15.71
N GLU A 260 9.22 -25.23 15.92
CA GLU A 260 9.65 -26.46 15.26
C GLU A 260 8.53 -27.01 14.38
N MET A 261 8.84 -27.31 13.13
CA MET A 261 7.87 -27.74 12.11
C MET A 261 8.41 -28.88 11.24
N PRO A 262 8.56 -30.09 11.80
CA PRO A 262 9.26 -31.19 11.13
C PRO A 262 8.52 -31.78 9.91
N GLY A 263 7.18 -31.78 9.91
CA GLY A 263 6.36 -32.38 8.83
C GLY A 263 5.85 -31.41 7.75
N VAL A 264 6.12 -30.11 7.89
CA VAL A 264 5.58 -29.04 7.04
C VAL A 264 6.21 -29.08 5.65
N ARG A 265 5.37 -28.82 4.63
CA ARG A 265 5.74 -28.70 3.21
C ARG A 265 5.55 -27.28 2.68
N GLU A 266 4.54 -26.59 3.17
CA GLU A 266 4.15 -25.27 2.69
C GLU A 266 3.99 -24.30 3.87
N ILE A 267 4.70 -23.17 3.78
CA ILE A 267 4.58 -22.05 4.72
C ILE A 267 3.85 -20.93 3.99
N GLY A 268 2.65 -20.57 4.45
CA GLY A 268 1.77 -19.63 3.79
C GLY A 268 2.22 -18.17 3.81
N PHE A 269 1.43 -17.33 3.15
CA PHE A 269 1.59 -15.88 3.09
C PHE A 269 1.62 -15.27 4.49
N GLY A 270 2.65 -14.49 4.81
CA GLY A 270 2.73 -13.74 6.08
C GLY A 270 2.65 -14.60 7.34
N SER A 271 2.88 -15.92 7.24
CA SER A 271 2.52 -16.88 8.28
C SER A 271 3.16 -16.61 9.63
N PHE A 272 4.38 -16.04 9.68
CA PHE A 272 5.09 -15.63 10.89
C PHE A 272 5.44 -14.14 10.86
N ARG A 273 4.75 -13.34 10.04
CA ARG A 273 5.06 -11.91 9.89
C ARG A 273 5.04 -11.22 11.26
N ARG A 274 5.99 -10.32 11.50
CA ARG A 274 6.12 -9.52 12.72
C ARG A 274 6.14 -10.34 14.03
N CYS A 275 6.61 -11.59 13.99
CA CYS A 275 6.95 -12.36 15.20
C CYS A 275 8.25 -11.84 15.85
N LYS A 276 8.20 -10.65 16.46
CA LYS A 276 9.39 -9.89 16.90
C LYS A 276 10.24 -10.58 17.99
N ALA A 277 9.71 -11.58 18.70
CA ALA A 277 10.45 -12.35 19.70
C ALA A 277 10.98 -13.70 19.21
N LEU A 278 10.65 -14.11 17.98
CA LEU A 278 11.02 -15.41 17.42
C LEU A 278 12.53 -15.45 17.18
N LYS A 279 13.24 -16.32 17.90
CA LYS A 279 14.70 -16.46 17.84
C LYS A 279 15.16 -17.68 17.06
N ARG A 280 14.38 -18.77 17.11
CA ARG A 280 14.75 -20.05 16.48
C ARG A 280 13.62 -20.61 15.63
N VAL A 281 13.93 -21.02 14.41
CA VAL A 281 12.99 -21.69 13.50
C VAL A 281 13.62 -22.97 12.99
N ARG A 282 13.01 -24.12 13.31
CA ARG A 282 13.46 -25.44 12.83
C ARG A 282 12.47 -25.99 11.82
N MET A 283 12.82 -25.92 10.54
CA MET A 283 12.03 -26.47 9.44
C MET A 283 12.43 -27.92 9.16
N GLY A 284 11.47 -28.78 8.76
CA GLY A 284 11.79 -30.06 8.16
C GLY A 284 12.42 -29.93 6.77
N ASN A 285 13.12 -30.97 6.31
CA ASN A 285 13.69 -31.00 4.95
C ASN A 285 12.62 -31.12 3.84
N SER A 286 11.36 -31.33 4.20
CA SER A 286 10.23 -31.45 3.27
C SER A 286 9.60 -30.12 2.87
N VAL A 287 10.09 -28.97 3.36
CA VAL A 287 9.55 -27.66 2.97
C VAL A 287 9.87 -27.39 1.50
N GLU A 288 8.82 -27.29 0.69
CA GLU A 288 8.85 -27.04 -0.74
C GLU A 288 8.69 -25.55 -1.05
N SER A 289 7.94 -24.81 -0.23
CA SER A 289 7.66 -23.39 -0.47
C SER A 289 7.50 -22.56 0.81
N ILE A 290 7.95 -21.31 0.71
CA ILE A 290 7.82 -20.25 1.72
C ILE A 290 7.13 -19.07 1.04
N GLY A 291 5.96 -18.71 1.57
CA GLY A 291 5.08 -17.69 1.03
C GLY A 291 5.63 -16.26 1.16
N TRP A 292 4.92 -15.33 0.55
CA TRP A 292 5.30 -13.92 0.56
C TRP A 292 5.22 -13.37 1.98
N TRP A 293 6.18 -12.54 2.39
CA TRP A 293 6.28 -11.97 3.74
C TRP A 293 6.27 -12.99 4.89
N ALA A 294 6.50 -14.29 4.63
CA ALA A 294 6.30 -15.36 5.62
C ALA A 294 7.01 -15.10 6.96
N PHE A 295 8.22 -14.58 6.94
CA PHE A 295 9.01 -14.19 8.12
C PHE A 295 9.36 -12.69 8.14
N SER A 296 8.65 -11.86 7.36
CA SER A 296 8.93 -10.40 7.29
C SER A 296 8.78 -9.74 8.67
N GLY A 297 9.79 -8.97 9.09
CA GLY A 297 9.82 -8.28 10.38
C GLY A 297 10.16 -9.18 11.57
N CYS A 298 10.59 -10.42 11.35
CA CYS A 298 11.10 -11.31 12.40
C CYS A 298 12.54 -10.96 12.80
N ARG A 299 12.71 -9.75 13.37
CA ARG A 299 14.02 -9.13 13.64
C ARG A 299 14.89 -9.87 14.66
N ALA A 300 14.30 -10.78 15.46
CA ALA A 300 15.00 -11.51 16.51
C ALA A 300 15.53 -12.89 16.09
N ILE A 301 15.25 -13.37 14.86
CA ILE A 301 15.70 -14.71 14.42
C ILE A 301 17.22 -14.76 14.45
N GLU A 302 17.78 -15.67 15.22
CA GLU A 302 19.23 -15.91 15.34
C GLU A 302 19.61 -17.20 14.58
N GLU A 303 18.73 -18.20 14.60
CA GLU A 303 18.93 -19.53 14.02
C GLU A 303 17.71 -19.95 13.20
N MET A 304 17.89 -20.22 11.92
CA MET A 304 16.86 -20.79 11.06
C MET A 304 17.51 -21.62 9.96
N ASN A 305 17.01 -22.84 9.76
CA ASN A 305 17.40 -23.67 8.62
C ASN A 305 16.42 -23.48 7.46
N VAL A 306 16.95 -23.12 6.30
CA VAL A 306 16.19 -23.03 5.05
C VAL A 306 16.61 -24.23 4.17
N PRO A 307 15.70 -25.18 3.88
CA PRO A 307 16.02 -26.35 3.07
C PRO A 307 16.48 -25.97 1.65
N ARG A 308 17.29 -26.83 1.02
CA ARG A 308 17.72 -26.62 -0.37
C ARG A 308 16.55 -26.78 -1.34
N GLY A 309 16.52 -25.96 -2.38
CA GLY A 309 15.52 -26.05 -3.44
C GLY A 309 14.13 -25.51 -3.08
N VAL A 310 13.99 -24.89 -1.90
CA VAL A 310 12.75 -24.26 -1.49
C VAL A 310 12.43 -23.03 -2.36
N SER A 311 11.16 -22.89 -2.76
CA SER A 311 10.67 -21.68 -3.42
C SER A 311 10.47 -20.58 -2.38
N ILE A 312 11.11 -19.42 -2.56
CA ILE A 312 11.07 -18.30 -1.61
C ILE A 312 10.24 -17.17 -2.21
N GLY A 313 9.14 -16.79 -1.55
CA GLY A 313 8.26 -15.71 -1.97
C GLY A 313 8.86 -14.30 -1.81
N HIS A 314 8.15 -13.31 -2.35
CA HIS A 314 8.46 -11.88 -2.20
C HIS A 314 8.62 -11.52 -0.72
N ALA A 315 9.70 -10.78 -0.37
CA ALA A 315 9.97 -10.31 0.99
C ALA A 315 9.87 -11.38 2.10
N ALA A 316 10.06 -12.66 1.77
CA ALA A 316 9.83 -13.77 2.69
C ALA A 316 10.66 -13.65 3.98
N PHE A 317 11.88 -13.13 3.91
CA PHE A 317 12.78 -12.93 5.05
C PHE A 317 13.14 -11.45 5.28
N GLU A 318 12.33 -10.52 4.79
CA GLU A 318 12.57 -9.09 4.98
C GLU A 318 12.73 -8.77 6.49
N GLU A 319 13.73 -7.96 6.83
CA GLU A 319 14.07 -7.56 8.20
C GLU A 319 14.32 -8.72 9.18
N CYS A 320 14.80 -9.88 8.71
CA CYS A 320 15.40 -10.90 9.59
C CYS A 320 16.81 -10.48 10.05
N GLU A 321 16.92 -9.34 10.74
CA GLU A 321 18.15 -8.59 11.01
C GLU A 321 19.26 -9.42 11.69
N LYS A 322 18.91 -10.30 12.64
CA LYS A 322 19.85 -11.10 13.44
C LYS A 322 20.17 -12.47 12.84
N TRP A 323 19.55 -12.85 11.73
CA TRP A 323 19.63 -14.22 11.23
C TRP A 323 20.99 -14.47 10.61
N ARG A 324 21.77 -15.36 11.21
CA ARG A 324 23.07 -15.78 10.70
C ARG A 324 22.93 -17.02 9.84
N GLY A 325 22.20 -16.88 8.73
CA GLY A 325 21.92 -17.97 7.79
C GLY A 325 23.01 -18.19 6.76
N ASP A 326 23.04 -19.41 6.24
CA ASP A 326 23.77 -19.80 5.03
C ASP A 326 22.71 -20.35 4.05
N VAL A 327 22.47 -19.63 2.96
CA VAL A 327 21.30 -19.84 2.09
C VAL A 327 21.71 -20.30 0.70
N VAL A 328 21.03 -21.30 0.16
CA VAL A 328 21.20 -21.77 -1.22
C VAL A 328 19.93 -21.50 -2.01
N ILE A 329 20.03 -20.67 -3.05
CA ILE A 329 18.90 -20.30 -3.90
C ILE A 329 19.08 -20.91 -5.28
N GLU A 330 18.21 -21.85 -5.63
CA GLU A 330 18.41 -22.70 -6.81
C GLU A 330 17.96 -22.08 -8.14
N ALA A 331 16.91 -21.24 -8.14
CA ALA A 331 16.25 -20.85 -9.39
C ALA A 331 15.77 -19.39 -9.45
N TYR A 332 15.26 -18.83 -8.36
CA TYR A 332 14.62 -17.51 -8.40
C TYR A 332 14.92 -16.71 -7.13
N VAL A 333 15.28 -15.45 -7.32
CA VAL A 333 15.58 -14.50 -6.24
C VAL A 333 14.53 -13.38 -6.30
N SER A 334 13.45 -13.56 -5.54
CA SER A 334 12.31 -12.64 -5.48
C SER A 334 12.68 -11.26 -4.93
N SER A 335 11.88 -10.27 -5.30
CA SER A 335 11.99 -8.91 -4.79
C SER A 335 11.97 -8.89 -3.26
N GLU A 336 12.88 -8.11 -2.68
CA GLU A 336 13.03 -7.90 -1.23
C GLU A 336 13.25 -9.17 -0.39
N ALA A 337 13.51 -10.35 -0.99
CA ALA A 337 13.49 -11.64 -0.32
C ALA A 337 14.33 -11.68 0.97
N PHE A 338 15.49 -11.02 0.99
CA PHE A 338 16.42 -10.91 2.11
C PHE A 338 16.70 -9.46 2.52
N ARG A 339 15.85 -8.51 2.12
CA ARG A 339 16.04 -7.09 2.44
C ARG A 339 16.19 -6.90 3.95
N GLY A 340 17.20 -6.18 4.41
CA GLY A 340 17.46 -5.91 5.82
C GLY A 340 17.94 -7.12 6.64
N CYS A 341 18.31 -8.24 6.01
CA CYS A 341 18.96 -9.37 6.67
C CYS A 341 20.42 -9.06 7.03
N GLN A 342 20.62 -8.15 8.00
CA GLN A 342 21.93 -7.54 8.31
C GLN A 342 22.99 -8.54 8.76
N SER A 343 22.61 -9.69 9.34
CA SER A 343 23.51 -10.72 9.85
C SER A 343 23.70 -11.93 8.92
N LEU A 344 23.08 -11.93 7.73
CA LEU A 344 23.16 -13.02 6.77
C LEU A 344 24.62 -13.25 6.35
N ARG A 345 25.12 -14.48 6.50
CA ARG A 345 26.56 -14.79 6.34
C ARG A 345 26.94 -15.12 4.91
N SER A 346 26.19 -16.02 4.28
CA SER A 346 26.50 -16.49 2.94
C SER A 346 25.24 -16.77 2.13
N VAL A 347 25.34 -16.50 0.83
CA VAL A 347 24.32 -16.81 -0.17
C VAL A 347 25.02 -17.49 -1.33
N VAL A 348 24.53 -18.67 -1.70
CA VAL A 348 24.96 -19.41 -2.89
C VAL A 348 23.82 -19.40 -3.89
N LEU A 349 24.07 -18.86 -5.07
CA LEU A 349 23.12 -18.82 -6.18
C LEU A 349 23.38 -20.00 -7.12
N GLY A 350 22.32 -20.72 -7.48
CA GLY A 350 22.36 -21.85 -8.40
C GLY A 350 22.36 -21.41 -9.87
N GLU A 351 22.83 -22.27 -10.75
CA GLU A 351 22.97 -22.00 -12.20
C GLU A 351 21.65 -21.77 -12.95
N ARG A 352 20.49 -22.00 -12.31
CA ARG A 352 19.19 -21.67 -12.92
C ARG A 352 18.72 -20.24 -12.64
N VAL A 353 19.38 -19.49 -11.76
CA VAL A 353 19.03 -18.11 -11.43
C VAL A 353 19.22 -17.21 -12.65
N LYS A 354 18.11 -16.77 -13.25
CA LYS A 354 18.12 -15.87 -14.42
C LYS A 354 18.08 -14.40 -14.04
N GLU A 355 17.52 -14.12 -12.87
CA GLU A 355 17.25 -12.77 -12.43
C GLU A 355 17.40 -12.66 -10.92
N ILE A 356 17.92 -11.51 -10.51
CA ILE A 356 17.92 -11.03 -9.13
C ILE A 356 17.03 -9.80 -9.11
N GLU A 357 15.91 -9.84 -8.42
CA GLU A 357 14.94 -8.75 -8.46
C GLU A 357 15.30 -7.58 -7.54
N ARG A 358 14.47 -6.53 -7.60
CA ARG A 358 14.67 -5.27 -6.85
C ARG A 358 14.83 -5.54 -5.35
N TYR A 359 15.79 -4.85 -4.73
CA TYR A 359 16.07 -4.91 -3.29
C TYR A 359 16.34 -6.31 -2.70
N ALA A 360 16.55 -7.35 -3.52
CA ALA A 360 16.62 -8.75 -3.06
C ALA A 360 17.54 -8.98 -1.87
N PHE A 361 18.71 -8.33 -1.85
CA PHE A 361 19.71 -8.41 -0.78
C PHE A 361 20.03 -7.05 -0.16
N ALA A 362 19.19 -6.03 -0.39
CA ALA A 362 19.44 -4.68 0.12
C ALA A 362 19.59 -4.70 1.66
N GLY A 363 20.66 -4.11 2.21
CA GLY A 363 20.93 -4.07 3.64
C GLY A 363 21.51 -5.36 4.23
N CYS A 364 21.97 -6.32 3.42
CA CYS A 364 22.71 -7.51 3.89
C CYS A 364 24.15 -7.17 4.32
N LYS A 365 24.30 -6.40 5.40
CA LYS A 365 25.58 -5.81 5.84
C LYS A 365 26.67 -6.80 6.25
N SER A 366 26.33 -8.05 6.56
CA SER A 366 27.31 -9.09 6.93
C SER A 366 27.72 -10.02 5.78
N LEU A 367 27.07 -9.92 4.62
CA LEU A 367 27.38 -10.74 3.46
C LEU A 367 28.74 -10.31 2.90
N LYS A 368 29.73 -11.22 2.90
CA LYS A 368 31.13 -10.91 2.56
C LYS A 368 31.48 -11.15 1.10
N GLU A 369 30.84 -12.13 0.49
CA GLU A 369 31.11 -12.53 -0.88
C GLU A 369 29.81 -12.95 -1.55
N ILE A 370 29.69 -12.63 -2.84
CA ILE A 370 28.67 -13.19 -3.71
C ILE A 370 29.23 -13.55 -5.08
N VAL A 371 28.85 -14.72 -5.56
CA VAL A 371 29.16 -15.21 -6.91
C VAL A 371 27.87 -15.21 -7.71
N LEU A 372 27.77 -14.34 -8.71
CA LEU A 372 26.65 -14.32 -9.63
C LEU A 372 26.89 -15.33 -10.75
N PRO A 373 26.02 -16.34 -10.95
CA PRO A 373 26.23 -17.36 -11.97
C PRO A 373 26.06 -16.78 -13.37
N ASP A 374 26.75 -17.37 -14.36
CA ASP A 374 26.73 -16.94 -15.78
C ASP A 374 25.33 -17.02 -16.42
N SER A 375 24.35 -17.57 -15.73
CA SER A 375 22.94 -17.62 -16.13
C SER A 375 22.15 -16.35 -15.81
N VAL A 376 22.66 -15.45 -14.95
CA VAL A 376 22.02 -14.18 -14.60
C VAL A 376 22.02 -13.25 -15.82
N ARG A 377 20.86 -12.67 -16.13
CA ARG A 377 20.65 -11.74 -17.25
C ARG A 377 20.21 -10.36 -16.77
N ARG A 378 19.51 -10.30 -15.63
CA ARG A 378 18.98 -9.08 -15.05
C ARG A 378 19.27 -8.99 -13.56
N ILE A 379 19.70 -7.82 -13.12
CA ILE A 379 19.80 -7.45 -11.70
C ILE A 379 18.92 -6.23 -11.51
N GLY A 380 17.90 -6.31 -10.66
CA GLY A 380 16.92 -5.26 -10.43
C GLY A 380 17.46 -4.11 -9.60
N ASP A 381 16.66 -3.04 -9.52
CA ASP A 381 17.02 -1.80 -8.83
C ASP A 381 17.43 -2.07 -7.37
N SER A 382 18.52 -1.45 -6.93
CA SER A 382 19.00 -1.53 -5.54
C SER A 382 19.19 -2.96 -5.00
N ALA A 383 19.36 -3.98 -5.85
CA ALA A 383 19.41 -5.38 -5.42
C ALA A 383 20.46 -5.67 -4.34
N PHE A 384 21.58 -4.93 -4.33
CA PHE A 384 22.67 -5.03 -3.36
C PHE A 384 22.92 -3.73 -2.59
N GLU A 385 21.92 -2.84 -2.53
CA GLU A 385 22.03 -1.56 -1.82
C GLU A 385 22.45 -1.77 -0.35
N ASP A 386 23.37 -0.95 0.16
CA ASP A 386 23.90 -0.99 1.53
C ASP A 386 24.38 -2.37 2.00
N CYS A 387 24.88 -3.20 1.07
CA CYS A 387 25.68 -4.40 1.35
C CYS A 387 27.11 -4.01 1.77
N SER A 388 27.26 -3.16 2.78
CA SER A 388 28.51 -2.50 3.15
C SER A 388 29.62 -3.44 3.68
N GLY A 389 29.29 -4.68 4.06
CA GLY A 389 30.29 -5.71 4.42
C GLY A 389 30.78 -6.58 3.26
N MET A 390 30.26 -6.38 2.05
CA MET A 390 30.68 -7.12 0.86
C MET A 390 32.12 -6.78 0.51
N LYS A 391 33.02 -7.77 0.53
CA LYS A 391 34.44 -7.63 0.19
C LYS A 391 34.74 -8.05 -1.23
N ARG A 392 34.12 -9.14 -1.69
CA ARG A 392 34.38 -9.75 -2.99
C ARG A 392 33.10 -10.00 -3.77
N MET A 393 33.08 -9.64 -5.04
CA MET A 393 31.94 -9.93 -5.92
C MET A 393 32.41 -10.51 -7.25
N VAL A 394 31.76 -11.57 -7.72
CA VAL A 394 31.97 -12.10 -9.07
C VAL A 394 30.75 -11.77 -9.92
N LEU A 395 30.95 -10.98 -10.97
CA LEU A 395 29.91 -10.65 -11.94
C LEU A 395 29.78 -11.76 -12.99
N PRO A 396 28.57 -12.00 -13.53
CA PRO A 396 28.37 -13.08 -14.50
C PRO A 396 28.94 -12.67 -15.86
N LYS A 397 29.35 -13.67 -16.66
CA LYS A 397 29.81 -13.43 -18.04
C LYS A 397 28.62 -13.08 -18.96
N GLY A 398 28.84 -12.08 -19.81
CA GLY A 398 27.86 -11.63 -20.80
C GLY A 398 27.15 -10.32 -20.44
N GLN A 399 26.23 -9.88 -21.30
CA GLN A 399 25.51 -8.64 -21.09
C GLN A 399 24.49 -8.80 -19.95
N VAL A 400 24.70 -8.07 -18.86
CA VAL A 400 23.73 -7.92 -17.77
C VAL A 400 23.02 -6.59 -17.94
N VAL A 401 21.69 -6.64 -17.96
CA VAL A 401 20.83 -5.46 -17.78
C VAL A 401 20.74 -5.20 -16.29
N ARG A 402 21.17 -4.01 -15.87
CA ARG A 402 21.17 -3.61 -14.47
C ARG A 402 20.07 -2.58 -14.24
N GLY A 403 19.43 -2.70 -13.10
CA GLY A 403 18.54 -1.69 -12.56
C GLY A 403 19.32 -0.46 -12.09
N TYR A 404 18.60 0.46 -11.51
CA TYR A 404 19.11 1.70 -10.94
C TYR A 404 19.73 1.45 -9.55
N SER A 405 20.85 2.11 -9.23
CA SER A 405 21.48 2.08 -7.89
C SER A 405 21.81 0.68 -7.34
N VAL A 406 22.05 -0.31 -8.21
CA VAL A 406 22.22 -1.73 -7.81
C VAL A 406 23.23 -1.91 -6.68
N PHE A 407 24.31 -1.14 -6.72
CA PHE A 407 25.47 -1.27 -5.85
C PHE A 407 25.66 -0.08 -4.88
N SER A 408 24.63 0.76 -4.71
CA SER A 408 24.64 1.88 -3.78
C SER A 408 25.07 1.42 -2.38
N GLY A 409 25.95 2.15 -1.71
CA GLY A 409 26.37 1.84 -0.34
C GLY A 409 27.34 0.67 -0.17
N MET A 410 27.80 0.02 -1.25
CA MET A 410 28.76 -1.09 -1.22
C MET A 410 30.22 -0.65 -0.95
N THR A 411 30.41 0.12 0.12
CA THR A 411 31.69 0.77 0.48
C THR A 411 32.78 -0.19 0.98
N GLY A 412 32.43 -1.46 1.21
CA GLY A 412 33.34 -2.52 1.67
C GLY A 412 34.08 -3.27 0.57
N LEU A 413 33.75 -3.06 -0.72
CA LEU A 413 34.32 -3.84 -1.82
C LEU A 413 35.84 -3.62 -1.94
N GLU A 414 36.56 -4.74 -1.95
CA GLU A 414 38.02 -4.84 -2.10
C GLU A 414 38.37 -5.46 -3.47
N GLU A 415 37.55 -6.40 -3.96
CA GLU A 415 37.74 -7.09 -5.25
C GLU A 415 36.41 -7.27 -5.99
N VAL A 416 36.38 -6.93 -7.27
CA VAL A 416 35.30 -7.32 -8.18
C VAL A 416 35.91 -8.08 -9.36
N VAL A 417 35.54 -9.34 -9.51
CA VAL A 417 35.85 -10.11 -10.72
C VAL A 417 34.86 -9.70 -11.78
N THR A 418 35.36 -8.98 -12.77
CA THR A 418 34.56 -8.44 -13.86
C THR A 418 34.48 -9.41 -15.04
N ALA A 419 33.46 -9.19 -15.86
CA ALA A 419 33.32 -9.78 -17.18
C ALA A 419 33.54 -8.69 -18.25
N ASP A 420 33.34 -9.04 -19.53
CA ASP A 420 33.52 -8.13 -20.66
C ASP A 420 32.76 -6.79 -20.46
N ASN A 421 33.43 -5.69 -20.80
CA ASN A 421 32.95 -4.31 -20.68
C ASN A 421 32.75 -3.80 -19.25
N MET A 422 33.25 -4.49 -18.23
CA MET A 422 33.30 -4.03 -16.85
C MET A 422 34.74 -3.91 -16.39
N LEU A 423 35.08 -2.81 -15.72
CA LEU A 423 36.42 -2.55 -15.21
C LEU A 423 36.37 -2.34 -13.71
N TRP A 424 37.14 -3.13 -12.97
CA TRP A 424 37.46 -2.88 -11.57
C TRP A 424 38.88 -2.34 -11.49
N SER A 425 39.04 -1.10 -11.05
CA SER A 425 40.35 -0.44 -10.94
C SER A 425 40.32 0.56 -9.79
N ASP A 426 41.34 0.51 -8.93
CA ASP A 426 41.54 1.42 -7.80
C ASP A 426 40.30 1.63 -6.91
N GLY A 427 39.62 0.54 -6.58
CA GLY A 427 38.41 0.57 -5.74
C GLY A 427 37.19 1.15 -6.45
N THR A 428 37.20 1.24 -7.78
CA THR A 428 36.09 1.77 -8.56
C THR A 428 35.61 0.74 -9.57
N LEU A 429 34.29 0.52 -9.62
CA LEU A 429 33.64 -0.31 -10.62
C LEU A 429 33.06 0.56 -11.73
N TYR A 430 33.45 0.30 -12.96
CA TYR A 430 32.99 1.01 -14.14
C TYR A 430 32.24 0.10 -15.11
N ASP A 431 31.22 0.66 -15.74
CA ASP A 431 30.62 0.15 -16.97
C ASP A 431 31.25 0.84 -18.17
N MET A 432 32.01 0.09 -18.96
CA MET A 432 32.73 0.63 -20.12
C MET A 432 31.82 0.81 -21.34
N ARG A 433 30.58 0.29 -21.32
CA ARG A 433 29.64 0.41 -22.45
C ARG A 433 29.14 1.84 -22.62
N ASP A 434 28.89 2.52 -21.51
CA ASP A 434 28.40 3.90 -21.49
C ASP A 434 29.24 4.83 -20.60
N SER A 435 30.44 4.39 -20.21
CA SER A 435 31.40 5.15 -19.41
C SER A 435 30.82 5.60 -18.06
N THR A 436 30.14 4.67 -17.39
CA THR A 436 29.46 4.91 -16.11
C THR A 436 30.31 4.44 -14.94
N LEU A 437 30.45 5.28 -13.92
CA LEU A 437 30.95 4.88 -12.60
C LEU A 437 29.78 4.33 -11.77
N LEU A 438 29.88 3.06 -11.36
CA LEU A 438 28.82 2.33 -10.65
C LEU A 438 29.03 2.30 -9.14
N VAL A 439 30.28 2.18 -8.68
CA VAL A 439 30.65 2.16 -7.25
C VAL A 439 32.03 2.77 -7.06
N TYR A 440 32.21 3.53 -5.99
CA TYR A 440 33.51 4.02 -5.53
C TYR A 440 33.77 3.68 -4.04
N THR A 441 34.79 2.87 -3.77
CA THR A 441 35.23 2.46 -2.42
C THR A 441 36.54 3.11 -1.96
N GLY A 442 37.12 3.97 -2.80
CA GLY A 442 38.33 4.73 -2.51
C GLY A 442 38.18 5.73 -1.34
N SER A 443 39.25 6.47 -1.09
CA SER A 443 39.35 7.40 0.05
C SER A 443 40.05 8.71 -0.32
N GLY A 444 39.92 9.73 0.53
CA GLY A 444 40.56 11.02 0.32
C GLY A 444 39.87 11.90 -0.72
N ASP A 445 40.65 12.57 -1.55
CA ASP A 445 40.15 13.49 -2.58
C ASP A 445 39.86 12.71 -3.86
N VAL A 446 38.60 12.76 -4.30
CA VAL A 446 38.12 12.02 -5.46
C VAL A 446 38.54 12.74 -6.75
N ARG A 447 39.23 12.02 -7.62
CA ARG A 447 39.56 12.45 -8.99
C ARG A 447 38.97 11.47 -9.98
N LEU A 448 37.97 11.91 -10.73
CA LEU A 448 37.32 11.09 -11.75
C LEU A 448 38.14 11.09 -13.04
N PRO A 449 38.32 9.93 -13.70
CA PRO A 449 38.92 9.89 -15.03
C PRO A 449 38.13 10.73 -16.05
N GLU A 450 38.81 11.40 -16.98
CA GLU A 450 38.18 12.31 -17.96
C GLU A 450 37.19 11.62 -18.91
N TRP A 451 37.33 10.30 -19.08
CA TRP A 451 36.44 9.51 -19.92
C TRP A 451 35.12 9.16 -19.24
N VAL A 452 34.98 9.31 -17.92
CA VAL A 452 33.72 9.06 -17.20
C VAL A 452 32.67 10.07 -17.66
N ARG A 453 31.54 9.57 -18.15
CA ARG A 453 30.41 10.38 -18.65
C ARG A 453 29.21 10.36 -17.72
N ARG A 454 29.11 9.35 -16.86
CA ARG A 454 27.95 9.13 -15.98
C ARG A 454 28.41 8.64 -14.60
N ILE A 455 27.66 9.05 -13.58
CA ILE A 455 27.76 8.51 -12.22
C ILE A 455 26.39 7.91 -11.91
N ASP A 456 26.37 6.62 -11.56
CA ASP A 456 25.14 5.92 -11.21
C ASP A 456 24.53 6.45 -9.90
N GLY A 457 23.26 6.17 -9.68
CA GLY A 457 22.59 6.48 -8.42
C GLY A 457 23.31 5.84 -7.24
N GLY A 458 23.57 6.62 -6.19
CA GLY A 458 24.27 6.12 -5.01
C GLY A 458 25.70 5.61 -5.22
N ALA A 459 26.37 5.92 -6.34
CA ALA A 459 27.69 5.34 -6.62
C ALA A 459 28.78 5.65 -5.56
N PHE A 460 28.65 6.75 -4.82
CA PHE A 460 29.48 7.10 -3.67
C PHE A 460 28.73 7.03 -2.33
N SER A 461 27.46 6.59 -2.32
CA SER A 461 26.62 6.69 -1.13
C SER A 461 27.24 5.95 0.06
N HIS A 462 27.07 6.56 1.24
CA HIS A 462 27.63 6.13 2.51
C HIS A 462 29.15 5.99 2.56
N ASN A 463 29.89 6.48 1.55
CA ASN A 463 31.34 6.48 1.58
C ASN A 463 31.85 7.51 2.60
N ASN A 464 32.20 7.01 3.79
CA ASN A 464 32.72 7.81 4.90
C ASN A 464 34.26 7.92 4.91
N ARG A 465 34.88 7.79 3.73
CA ARG A 465 36.34 7.89 3.54
C ARG A 465 36.76 9.02 2.61
N ILE A 466 35.84 9.53 1.79
CA ILE A 466 36.10 10.69 0.91
C ILE A 466 36.04 12.00 1.70
N ARG A 467 36.84 12.98 1.28
CA ARG A 467 36.91 14.33 1.87
C ARG A 467 36.55 15.42 0.89
N LYS A 468 37.00 15.30 -0.36
CA LYS A 468 36.72 16.26 -1.42
C LYS A 468 36.26 15.55 -2.68
N VAL A 469 35.35 16.16 -3.44
CA VAL A 469 34.97 15.67 -4.75
C VAL A 469 34.86 16.79 -5.77
N ALA A 470 35.30 16.52 -6.99
CA ALA A 470 35.02 17.35 -8.16
C ALA A 470 34.22 16.54 -9.18
N VAL A 471 33.01 16.99 -9.50
CA VAL A 471 32.16 16.44 -10.56
C VAL A 471 32.42 17.27 -11.83
N PRO A 472 33.06 16.71 -12.87
CA PRO A 472 33.50 17.47 -14.04
C PRO A 472 32.39 17.71 -15.07
N LYS A 473 32.57 18.74 -15.93
CA LYS A 473 31.68 19.13 -17.06
C LYS A 473 31.28 18.02 -18.04
N GLY A 474 32.03 16.91 -18.04
CA GLY A 474 31.75 15.76 -18.89
C GLY A 474 30.52 14.96 -18.47
N ILE A 475 29.96 15.24 -17.28
CA ILE A 475 28.83 14.53 -16.68
C ILE A 475 27.57 15.37 -16.82
N ILE A 476 26.55 14.87 -17.53
CA ILE A 476 25.30 15.62 -17.80
C ILE A 476 24.46 15.71 -16.51
N SER A 477 24.28 14.59 -15.82
CA SER A 477 23.62 14.53 -14.52
C SER A 477 24.15 13.31 -13.76
N PRO A 478 24.74 13.51 -12.57
CA PRO A 478 24.91 12.43 -11.61
C PRO A 478 23.55 11.81 -11.25
N GLY A 479 23.54 10.52 -10.92
CA GLY A 479 22.34 9.86 -10.42
C GLY A 479 21.85 10.45 -9.09
N ILE A 480 20.56 10.25 -8.81
CA ILE A 480 19.90 10.44 -7.50
C ILE A 480 20.79 9.86 -6.39
N GLY A 481 21.01 10.65 -5.35
CA GLY A 481 21.75 10.21 -4.17
C GLY A 481 23.22 9.86 -4.43
N ALA A 482 23.84 10.32 -5.53
CA ALA A 482 25.21 9.91 -5.90
C ALA A 482 26.23 9.98 -4.76
N PHE A 483 26.14 10.98 -3.87
CA PHE A 483 27.00 11.18 -2.70
C PHE A 483 26.21 11.11 -1.36
N GLU A 484 25.01 10.54 -1.36
CA GLU A 484 24.15 10.47 -0.18
C GLU A 484 24.87 9.87 1.03
N GLY A 485 24.75 10.48 2.20
CA GLY A 485 25.30 9.99 3.46
C GLY A 485 26.82 9.90 3.51
N CYS A 486 27.56 10.62 2.65
CA CYS A 486 29.01 10.79 2.77
C CYS A 486 29.36 11.70 3.95
N LYS A 487 29.26 11.19 5.19
CA LYS A 487 29.38 11.99 6.43
C LYS A 487 30.78 12.56 6.68
N ARG A 488 31.79 12.21 5.88
CA ARG A 488 33.14 12.78 5.91
C ARG A 488 33.47 13.71 4.75
N LEU A 489 32.56 13.86 3.78
CA LEU A 489 32.75 14.79 2.68
C LEU A 489 32.70 16.22 3.24
N GLU A 490 33.70 17.02 2.90
CA GLU A 490 33.93 18.36 3.41
C GLU A 490 33.77 19.43 2.32
N GLU A 491 34.22 19.13 1.11
CA GLU A 491 34.22 20.06 -0.02
C GLU A 491 33.71 19.37 -1.30
N ALA A 492 32.83 20.04 -2.03
CA ALA A 492 32.34 19.57 -3.32
C ALA A 492 32.43 20.67 -4.38
N VAL A 493 32.97 20.34 -5.55
CA VAL A 493 32.95 21.18 -6.75
C VAL A 493 32.04 20.51 -7.77
N VAL A 494 30.99 21.21 -8.19
CA VAL A 494 29.98 20.69 -9.13
C VAL A 494 30.04 21.51 -10.42
N ASP A 495 30.70 20.92 -11.41
CA ASP A 495 30.80 21.43 -12.77
C ASP A 495 29.90 20.61 -13.69
N CYS A 496 28.58 20.59 -13.48
CA CYS A 496 27.62 19.90 -14.36
C CYS A 496 26.29 20.66 -14.44
N GLU A 497 25.39 20.26 -15.34
CA GLU A 497 24.12 20.99 -15.55
C GLU A 497 23.14 20.87 -14.37
N ARG A 498 23.20 19.76 -13.62
CA ARG A 498 22.22 19.44 -12.57
C ARG A 498 22.91 18.91 -11.31
N VAL A 499 22.55 19.48 -10.17
CA VAL A 499 22.65 18.82 -8.86
C VAL A 499 21.39 17.97 -8.73
N GLY A 500 21.54 16.64 -8.77
CA GLY A 500 20.42 15.70 -8.75
C GLY A 500 19.67 15.64 -7.41
N ASP A 501 18.52 14.97 -7.42
CA ASP A 501 17.73 14.74 -6.20
C ASP A 501 18.56 13.96 -5.17
N GLY A 502 18.53 14.40 -3.91
CA GLY A 502 19.27 13.77 -2.81
C GLY A 502 20.80 13.72 -2.97
N MET A 503 21.38 14.40 -3.98
CA MET A 503 22.77 14.16 -4.42
C MET A 503 23.80 14.22 -3.28
N PHE A 504 23.65 15.15 -2.34
CA PHE A 504 24.48 15.31 -1.15
C PHE A 504 23.66 15.17 0.16
N CYS A 505 22.47 14.59 0.12
CA CYS A 505 21.63 14.40 1.31
C CYS A 505 22.43 13.67 2.42
N GLY A 506 22.34 14.14 3.67
CA GLY A 506 23.02 13.57 4.82
C GLY A 506 24.54 13.74 4.84
N CYS A 507 25.12 14.61 3.98
CA CYS A 507 26.55 14.95 4.01
C CYS A 507 26.87 15.91 5.16
N LYS A 508 26.75 15.43 6.40
CA LYS A 508 26.79 16.24 7.63
C LYS A 508 28.04 17.10 7.85
N ARG A 509 29.16 16.83 7.16
CA ARG A 509 30.43 17.60 7.27
C ARG A 509 30.71 18.50 6.06
N LEU A 510 29.80 18.53 5.08
CA LEU A 510 29.94 19.33 3.88
C LEU A 510 29.84 20.80 4.26
N ARG A 511 30.96 21.52 4.16
CA ARG A 511 31.09 22.92 4.58
C ARG A 511 31.25 23.89 3.41
N SER A 512 31.73 23.39 2.27
CA SER A 512 32.00 24.21 1.08
C SER A 512 31.48 23.48 -0.15
N VAL A 513 30.55 24.12 -0.86
CA VAL A 513 30.04 23.66 -2.15
C VAL A 513 30.26 24.75 -3.17
N THR A 514 31.03 24.44 -4.21
CA THR A 514 31.24 25.31 -5.36
C THR A 514 30.37 24.83 -6.50
N LEU A 515 29.34 25.61 -6.85
CA LEU A 515 28.52 25.39 -8.03
C LEU A 515 29.03 26.29 -9.16
N THR A 516 29.34 25.70 -10.32
CA THR A 516 29.80 26.46 -11.50
C THR A 516 28.64 27.16 -12.21
N ASP A 517 28.98 28.03 -13.16
CA ASP A 517 28.05 28.71 -14.09
C ASP A 517 27.36 27.78 -15.10
N ARG A 518 27.48 26.45 -14.92
CA ARG A 518 26.73 25.44 -15.68
C ARG A 518 25.55 24.88 -14.91
N VAL A 519 25.54 24.97 -13.58
CA VAL A 519 24.49 24.36 -12.76
C VAL A 519 23.21 25.17 -12.94
N LYS A 520 22.23 24.56 -13.61
CA LYS A 520 20.92 25.17 -13.88
C LYS A 520 19.83 24.66 -12.93
N PHE A 521 20.03 23.48 -12.33
CA PHE A 521 19.01 22.83 -11.51
C PHE A 521 19.60 22.31 -10.21
N VAL A 522 18.91 22.59 -9.11
CA VAL A 522 19.12 21.93 -7.81
C VAL A 522 17.87 21.10 -7.48
N GLY A 523 18.06 19.78 -7.38
CA GLY A 523 17.00 18.81 -7.15
C GLY A 523 16.40 18.82 -5.75
N SER A 524 15.34 18.03 -5.57
CA SER A 524 14.67 17.87 -4.27
C SER A 524 15.63 17.21 -3.28
N GLN A 525 15.67 17.69 -2.04
CA GLN A 525 16.54 17.15 -0.98
C GLN A 525 18.04 17.12 -1.33
N ALA A 526 18.48 17.87 -2.35
CA ALA A 526 19.84 17.80 -2.89
C ALA A 526 20.94 17.97 -1.81
N PHE A 527 20.70 18.81 -0.82
CA PHE A 527 21.58 19.08 0.31
C PHE A 527 20.87 18.87 1.66
N GLU A 528 19.79 18.09 1.72
CA GLU A 528 19.08 17.83 2.98
C GLU A 528 20.05 17.30 4.08
N ASP A 529 19.88 17.71 5.33
CA ASP A 529 20.72 17.29 6.48
C ASP A 529 22.24 17.61 6.29
N CYS A 530 22.58 18.63 5.50
CA CYS A 530 23.95 19.15 5.35
C CYS A 530 24.34 20.13 6.48
N ASN A 531 24.43 19.59 7.69
CA ASN A 531 24.53 20.34 8.94
C ASN A 531 25.85 21.09 9.24
N SER A 532 26.80 21.16 8.29
CA SER A 532 28.04 21.95 8.46
C SER A 532 28.17 23.11 7.48
N MET A 533 27.26 23.21 6.51
CA MET A 533 27.31 24.26 5.49
C MET A 533 26.79 25.56 6.08
N LYS A 534 27.59 26.62 6.06
CA LYS A 534 27.19 27.95 6.59
C LYS A 534 26.63 28.86 5.52
N GLU A 535 27.16 28.74 4.31
CA GLU A 535 26.78 29.54 3.17
C GLU A 535 26.84 28.69 1.91
N ILE A 536 25.99 29.02 0.94
CA ILE A 536 26.07 28.49 -0.42
C ILE A 536 25.81 29.61 -1.43
N ILE A 537 26.59 29.60 -2.50
CA ILE A 537 26.43 30.54 -3.62
C ILE A 537 25.88 29.75 -4.79
N LEU A 538 24.63 30.04 -5.16
CA LEU A 538 24.01 29.56 -6.38
C LEU A 538 24.56 30.34 -7.58
N PRO A 539 24.80 29.70 -8.72
CA PRO A 539 25.28 30.40 -9.90
C PRO A 539 24.19 31.31 -10.48
N ALA A 540 24.58 32.34 -11.21
CA ALA A 540 23.65 33.28 -11.83
C ALA A 540 22.68 32.61 -12.83
N CYS A 541 23.10 31.49 -13.43
CA CYS A 541 22.36 30.73 -14.42
C CYS A 541 21.37 29.71 -13.87
N ILE A 542 21.08 29.77 -12.56
CA ILE A 542 20.16 28.82 -11.93
C ILE A 542 18.72 29.04 -12.44
N ASP A 543 18.12 28.00 -13.02
CA ASP A 543 16.75 28.01 -13.52
C ASP A 543 15.75 27.58 -12.44
N ASN A 544 16.11 26.58 -11.62
CA ASN A 544 15.21 26.01 -10.62
C ASN A 544 15.96 25.44 -9.40
N VAL A 545 15.37 25.64 -8.22
CA VAL A 545 15.71 24.98 -6.96
C VAL A 545 14.44 24.33 -6.43
N SER A 546 14.43 22.99 -6.39
CA SER A 546 13.28 22.21 -5.97
C SER A 546 13.00 22.32 -4.46
N SER A 547 11.78 21.94 -4.06
CA SER A 547 11.37 21.90 -2.64
C SER A 547 12.28 21.01 -1.79
N GLY A 548 12.58 21.44 -0.58
CA GLY A 548 13.38 20.67 0.38
C GLY A 548 14.85 20.56 0.02
N ALA A 549 15.35 21.26 -1.01
CA ALA A 549 16.75 21.19 -1.44
C ALA A 549 17.78 21.43 -0.31
N PHE A 550 17.39 22.22 0.70
CA PHE A 550 18.21 22.54 1.88
C PHE A 550 17.45 22.24 3.20
N GLU A 551 16.54 21.26 3.18
CA GLU A 551 15.81 20.84 4.38
C GLU A 551 16.76 20.32 5.46
N ASP A 552 16.47 20.59 6.73
CA ASP A 552 17.30 20.19 7.87
C ASP A 552 18.79 20.59 7.77
N CYS A 553 19.10 21.71 7.09
CA CYS A 553 20.43 22.31 7.07
C CYS A 553 20.61 23.30 8.24
N ASP A 554 20.75 22.78 9.46
CA ASP A 554 20.68 23.58 10.70
C ASP A 554 21.75 24.69 10.81
N SER A 555 22.90 24.51 10.15
CA SER A 555 24.00 25.49 10.17
C SER A 555 23.95 26.51 9.04
N LEU A 556 23.02 26.39 8.09
CA LEU A 556 22.98 27.22 6.89
C LEU A 556 22.42 28.61 7.22
N LEU A 557 23.31 29.59 7.26
CA LEU A 557 22.99 30.98 7.61
C LEU A 557 22.66 31.83 6.37
N ARG A 558 23.20 31.47 5.20
CA ARG A 558 23.13 32.32 4.00
C ARG A 558 23.04 31.52 2.71
N ILE A 559 22.14 31.94 1.82
CA ILE A 559 22.08 31.48 0.43
C ILE A 559 22.19 32.72 -0.45
N ASP A 560 23.27 32.83 -1.22
CA ASP A 560 23.48 33.90 -2.19
C ASP A 560 23.27 33.39 -3.63
N VAL A 561 23.00 34.31 -4.54
CA VAL A 561 23.09 34.06 -5.99
C VAL A 561 24.24 34.90 -6.53
N ALA A 562 25.17 34.28 -7.24
CA ALA A 562 26.35 34.94 -7.80
C ALA A 562 25.96 36.12 -8.70
N LYS A 563 26.65 37.25 -8.54
CA LYS A 563 26.56 38.41 -9.45
C LYS A 563 27.34 38.11 -10.73
N GLY A 564 26.66 37.90 -11.84
CA GLY A 564 27.29 37.67 -13.15
C GLY A 564 26.27 37.45 -14.27
N LYS A 565 26.59 37.90 -15.48
CA LYS A 565 25.67 37.95 -16.63
C LYS A 565 25.24 36.55 -17.10
N CYS A 566 23.94 36.27 -17.03
CA CYS A 566 23.32 35.20 -17.82
C CYS A 566 23.10 35.69 -19.24
N TYR A 567 23.94 35.27 -20.16
CA TYR A 567 23.66 35.44 -21.58
C TYR A 567 22.67 34.36 -22.00
N LYS A 568 21.40 34.74 -22.20
CA LYS A 568 20.54 33.99 -23.12
C LYS A 568 21.17 34.15 -24.51
N LYS A 569 21.70 33.07 -25.08
CA LYS A 569 21.97 33.05 -26.51
C LYS A 569 20.61 32.96 -27.22
N VAL A 570 20.03 34.10 -27.52
CA VAL A 570 19.03 34.27 -28.56
C VAL A 570 19.70 35.19 -29.58
N ASP A 571 19.63 34.82 -30.85
CA ASP A 571 20.22 35.61 -31.93
C ASP A 571 19.79 37.09 -31.82
N ASP A 572 20.79 37.96 -31.91
CA ASP A 572 20.80 39.43 -31.92
C ASP A 572 20.30 40.22 -30.68
N ASP A 573 21.27 40.96 -30.11
CA ASP A 573 21.29 41.96 -29.03
C ASP A 573 21.32 41.53 -27.52
N PRO A 574 22.36 41.93 -26.76
CA PRO A 574 22.45 41.66 -25.32
C PRO A 574 21.64 42.66 -24.47
N ILE A 575 20.79 42.15 -23.58
CA ILE A 575 20.13 42.95 -22.52
C ILE A 575 20.98 42.88 -21.24
N GLU A 576 21.41 44.03 -20.72
CA GLU A 576 22.06 44.16 -19.41
C GLU A 576 21.03 44.10 -18.27
N ILE A 577 21.35 43.35 -17.22
CA ILE A 577 20.63 43.38 -15.93
C ILE A 577 21.67 43.68 -14.87
N ASP A 578 21.56 44.85 -14.24
CA ASP A 578 22.51 45.35 -13.25
C ASP A 578 22.28 44.74 -11.85
N GLU A 579 23.41 44.41 -11.22
CA GLU A 579 23.72 44.29 -9.78
C GLU A 579 22.71 43.64 -8.80
N LEU A 580 22.98 42.40 -8.37
CA LEU A 580 22.34 41.75 -7.20
C LEU A 580 23.24 41.74 -5.96
N THR A 581 23.25 42.77 -5.11
CA THR A 581 23.90 42.68 -3.77
C THR A 581 22.83 42.37 -2.74
N ILE A 582 22.78 41.15 -2.22
CA ILE A 582 22.00 40.86 -1.02
C ILE A 582 22.86 41.26 0.18
N ILE A 583 22.51 42.37 0.84
CA ILE A 583 23.14 42.83 2.09
C ILE A 583 22.40 42.18 3.27
N SER A 584 23.16 41.72 4.26
CA SER A 584 22.76 40.85 5.37
C SER A 584 21.77 41.42 6.39
N SER A 585 20.94 42.42 6.06
CA SER A 585 20.11 43.11 7.06
C SER A 585 18.76 42.45 7.36
N ASP A 586 18.35 41.39 6.65
CA ASP A 586 16.99 40.81 6.80
C ASP A 586 16.93 39.43 7.48
N ILE A 587 17.99 39.01 8.19
CA ILE A 587 17.97 37.77 9.00
C ILE A 587 18.06 38.13 10.49
N ILE A 588 16.92 38.16 11.18
CA ILE A 588 16.90 38.13 12.65
C ILE A 588 17.11 36.67 13.07
N VAL A 589 18.27 36.41 13.66
CA VAL A 589 18.59 35.19 14.39
C VAL A 589 18.26 35.42 15.86
N GLU A 590 17.40 34.58 16.43
CA GLU A 590 17.45 34.30 17.87
C GLU A 590 17.92 32.85 18.04
N ASP A 591 19.02 32.69 18.76
CA ASP A 591 19.61 31.42 19.21
C ASP A 591 19.63 31.44 20.76
N PRO A 592 19.90 30.33 21.48
CA PRO A 592 18.98 29.23 21.82
C PRO A 592 18.80 29.07 23.34
N GLU A 593 17.80 28.31 23.80
CA GLU A 593 17.92 27.31 24.89
C GLU A 593 16.58 26.53 25.13
N PRO A 594 16.58 25.38 25.85
CA PRO A 594 16.05 24.13 25.30
C PRO A 594 14.74 23.59 25.93
N ARG A 595 14.21 22.56 25.24
CA ARG A 595 13.35 21.45 25.68
C ARG A 595 11.89 21.46 25.22
N ASP A 596 11.54 20.30 24.67
CA ASP A 596 10.22 19.69 24.55
C ASP A 596 9.18 20.39 23.67
N LYS A 597 9.11 19.93 22.41
CA LYS A 597 7.90 19.41 21.71
C LYS A 597 7.94 19.72 20.19
N GLU A 598 7.60 18.70 19.40
CA GLU A 598 7.18 18.69 17.99
C GLU A 598 7.54 19.93 17.13
N TYR A 599 8.58 19.78 16.30
CA TYR A 599 9.01 20.81 15.34
C TYR A 599 8.02 20.96 14.16
N PRO A 600 7.69 22.20 13.73
CA PRO A 600 6.76 22.42 12.62
C PRO A 600 7.46 22.33 11.25
N VAL A 601 6.85 21.59 10.32
CA VAL A 601 7.17 21.58 8.88
C VAL A 601 6.82 22.95 8.29
N TYR A 602 7.77 23.62 7.63
CA TYR A 602 7.53 24.88 6.90
C TYR A 602 7.43 24.62 5.40
N GLU A 603 6.38 25.13 4.76
CA GLU A 603 6.17 25.04 3.31
C GLU A 603 6.61 26.36 2.64
N TYR A 604 7.55 26.31 1.69
CA TYR A 604 8.00 27.48 0.93
C TYR A 604 7.42 27.45 -0.48
N VAL A 605 6.98 28.62 -0.97
CA VAL A 605 6.32 28.77 -2.26
C VAL A 605 6.92 29.96 -3.00
N SER A 606 7.28 29.78 -4.27
CA SER A 606 7.76 30.86 -5.15
C SER A 606 6.64 31.30 -6.07
N TYR A 607 6.37 32.62 -6.12
CA TYR A 607 5.43 33.21 -7.07
C TYR A 607 6.08 34.42 -7.72
N ASP A 608 6.20 34.39 -9.05
CA ASP A 608 6.68 35.52 -9.87
C ASP A 608 8.06 36.08 -9.44
N GLY A 609 8.93 35.19 -8.95
CA GLY A 609 10.28 35.47 -8.48
C GLY A 609 10.38 35.85 -7.01
N VAL A 610 9.27 36.02 -6.30
CA VAL A 610 9.24 36.32 -4.85
C VAL A 610 9.09 35.02 -4.08
N LEU A 611 9.97 34.81 -3.09
CA LEU A 611 9.94 33.64 -2.22
C LEU A 611 9.06 33.93 -1.00
N TYR A 612 8.12 33.02 -0.71
CA TYR A 612 7.22 33.13 0.43
C TYR A 612 7.34 31.91 1.35
N ARG A 613 7.20 32.14 2.65
CA ARG A 613 7.08 31.13 3.70
C ARG A 613 5.63 31.04 4.13
N ARG A 614 5.03 29.85 4.08
CA ARG A 614 3.65 29.63 4.48
C ARG A 614 3.54 29.26 5.96
N LYS A 615 2.75 30.03 6.71
CA LYS A 615 2.43 29.77 8.12
C LYS A 615 1.32 28.72 8.26
N ARG A 616 1.20 28.09 9.43
CA ARG A 616 0.17 27.08 9.78
C ARG A 616 -1.28 27.56 9.60
N ASN A 617 -1.53 28.87 9.61
CA ASN A 617 -2.85 29.47 9.40
C ASN A 617 -3.17 29.75 7.92
N GLY A 618 -2.25 29.44 6.99
CA GLY A 618 -2.40 29.67 5.56
C GLY A 618 -1.89 31.03 5.06
N GLU A 619 -1.42 31.92 5.95
CA GLU A 619 -0.78 33.19 5.56
C GLU A 619 0.61 32.97 4.96
N LEU A 620 1.00 33.85 4.05
CA LEU A 620 2.31 33.85 3.38
C LEU A 620 3.14 35.03 3.87
N ASP A 621 4.32 34.76 4.44
CA ASP A 621 5.35 35.76 4.71
C ASP A 621 6.27 35.88 3.50
N VAL A 622 6.64 37.10 3.14
CA VAL A 622 7.65 37.34 2.11
C VAL A 622 9.03 37.08 2.70
N VAL A 623 9.79 36.20 2.06
CA VAL A 623 11.15 35.81 2.45
C VAL A 623 12.19 36.51 1.57
N ALA A 624 11.88 36.74 0.28
CA ALA A 624 12.76 37.48 -0.63
C ALA A 624 11.98 38.08 -1.81
N ILE A 625 12.22 39.35 -2.17
CA ILE A 625 11.65 40.04 -3.35
C ILE A 625 12.79 40.41 -4.32
N PRO A 626 12.71 40.10 -5.63
CA PRO A 626 13.67 40.57 -6.62
C PRO A 626 13.63 42.09 -6.79
N GLU A 627 14.78 42.76 -6.84
CA GLU A 627 14.83 44.19 -7.16
C GLU A 627 14.43 44.45 -8.62
N GLY A 628 13.46 45.34 -8.80
CA GLY A 628 12.71 45.55 -10.04
C GLY A 628 11.18 45.51 -9.85
N LYS A 629 10.68 44.94 -8.75
CA LYS A 629 9.24 44.85 -8.43
C LYS A 629 8.79 45.56 -7.15
N ARG A 630 9.65 46.40 -6.56
CA ARG A 630 9.31 47.21 -5.38
C ARG A 630 8.43 48.41 -5.78
N GLY A 631 7.15 48.14 -5.95
CA GLY A 631 6.06 49.12 -5.91
C GLY A 631 5.11 48.80 -4.76
N THR A 632 4.34 49.77 -4.29
CA THR A 632 3.38 49.60 -3.18
C THR A 632 2.30 48.60 -3.58
N TRP A 633 2.33 47.39 -3.03
CA TRP A 633 1.26 46.42 -3.19
C TRP A 633 0.31 46.52 -2.00
N VAL A 634 -0.94 46.85 -2.28
CA VAL A 634 -2.04 46.59 -1.35
C VAL A 634 -2.24 45.08 -1.35
N LEU A 635 -1.92 44.43 -0.23
CA LEU A 635 -2.35 43.05 0.03
C LEU A 635 -3.87 42.99 -0.22
N PRO A 636 -4.39 42.11 -1.08
CA PRO A 636 -5.81 41.82 -1.01
C PRO A 636 -6.02 41.21 0.38
N THR A 637 -6.68 41.97 1.24
CA THR A 637 -7.24 41.48 2.48
C THR A 637 -8.11 40.27 2.14
N VAL A 638 -7.61 39.06 2.40
CA VAL A 638 -8.45 37.87 2.39
C VAL A 638 -9.22 37.86 3.70
N ASN A 639 -10.10 38.85 3.85
CA ASN A 639 -11.34 38.61 4.57
C ASN A 639 -12.19 37.77 3.63
N SER A 640 -12.62 36.62 4.13
CA SER A 640 -13.67 35.78 3.55
C SER A 640 -14.65 36.58 2.69
N VAL A 641 -14.68 36.29 1.38
CA VAL A 641 -15.85 36.24 0.47
C VAL A 641 -15.36 36.26 -1.00
N ASP A 642 -15.83 35.27 -1.77
CA ASP A 642 -15.90 35.23 -3.24
C ASP A 642 -14.66 35.58 -4.07
N VAL A 643 -13.83 34.57 -4.38
CA VAL A 643 -13.35 34.41 -5.77
C VAL A 643 -14.25 33.38 -6.44
N LYS A 644 -15.39 33.89 -6.91
CA LYS A 644 -16.18 33.24 -7.95
C LYS A 644 -15.28 33.02 -9.17
N HIS A 645 -15.05 31.76 -9.50
CA HIS A 645 -15.67 31.17 -10.69
C HIS A 645 -15.56 31.98 -12.00
N GLU A 646 -14.36 32.39 -12.44
CA GLU A 646 -14.22 32.97 -13.80
C GLU A 646 -13.00 32.52 -14.63
N LEU A 647 -12.11 31.66 -14.11
CA LEU A 647 -11.05 31.02 -14.93
C LEU A 647 -11.25 29.51 -15.14
N PHE A 648 -12.23 28.90 -14.49
CA PHE A 648 -12.63 27.51 -14.73
C PHE A 648 -13.71 27.40 -15.84
N GLU A 649 -14.57 28.42 -16.02
CA GLU A 649 -15.56 28.44 -17.11
C GLU A 649 -14.99 28.88 -18.48
N GLN A 650 -13.78 29.43 -18.54
CA GLN A 650 -13.10 29.69 -19.83
C GLN A 650 -12.26 28.50 -20.32
N ALA A 651 -11.85 27.58 -19.44
CA ALA A 651 -11.24 26.31 -19.85
C ALA A 651 -12.29 25.22 -20.21
N VAL A 652 -13.51 25.31 -19.65
CA VAL A 652 -14.62 24.38 -19.95
C VAL A 652 -15.46 24.79 -21.17
N ARG A 653 -15.28 26.00 -21.72
CA ARG A 653 -15.91 26.43 -22.99
C ARG A 653 -15.18 26.02 -24.28
N GLN A 654 -14.12 25.21 -24.21
CA GLN A 654 -13.52 24.58 -25.39
C GLN A 654 -13.73 23.05 -25.51
N PHE A 655 -14.48 22.41 -24.60
CA PHE A 655 -14.87 21.00 -24.72
C PHE A 655 -16.38 20.74 -24.51
N SER A 656 -17.24 21.63 -25.03
CA SER A 656 -18.69 21.40 -25.12
C SER A 656 -19.17 21.31 -26.56
N ARG A 657 -18.80 20.20 -27.23
CA ARG A 657 -19.60 19.62 -28.32
C ARG A 657 -19.59 18.10 -28.19
N ILE A 658 -20.42 17.56 -27.30
CA ILE A 658 -21.22 16.35 -27.49
C ILE A 658 -22.38 16.44 -26.48
N LYS A 659 -23.62 16.47 -27.01
CA LYS A 659 -24.87 16.33 -26.26
C LYS A 659 -25.07 14.87 -25.85
N CYS A 660 -25.72 14.71 -24.70
CA CYS A 660 -26.67 13.67 -24.25
C CYS A 660 -26.25 13.12 -22.87
N MET A 661 -27.11 12.85 -21.88
CA MET A 661 -28.51 13.13 -21.56
C MET A 661 -28.72 12.50 -20.16
N GLY A 662 -29.24 13.23 -19.16
CA GLY A 662 -30.03 12.66 -18.05
C GLY A 662 -29.33 11.95 -16.87
N GLY A 663 -29.51 12.47 -15.65
CA GLY A 663 -29.44 11.67 -14.41
C GLY A 663 -28.73 12.34 -13.25
N SER A 664 -29.47 12.98 -12.36
CA SER A 664 -29.05 13.65 -11.13
C SER A 664 -28.86 12.69 -9.94
N VAL A 665 -27.78 12.84 -9.14
CA VAL A 665 -27.61 12.24 -7.78
C VAL A 665 -26.84 13.25 -6.87
N PRO A 666 -27.11 13.32 -5.54
CA PRO A 666 -27.07 14.56 -4.76
C PRO A 666 -25.78 14.82 -3.96
N LYS A 667 -25.67 16.06 -3.48
CA LYS A 667 -24.60 16.64 -2.64
C LYS A 667 -24.43 15.92 -1.29
N THR A 668 -23.21 15.52 -0.95
CA THR A 668 -22.76 15.29 0.43
C THR A 668 -21.40 15.97 0.69
N ARG A 669 -21.29 16.58 1.87
CA ARG A 669 -20.11 17.29 2.40
C ARG A 669 -19.05 16.28 2.80
N THR A 670 -17.82 16.44 2.32
CA THR A 670 -16.64 15.74 2.83
C THR A 670 -15.80 16.66 3.71
N HIS A 671 -15.60 16.23 4.96
CA HIS A 671 -14.53 16.71 5.84
C HIS A 671 -13.21 16.08 5.40
N GLY A 672 -12.10 16.77 5.69
CA GLY A 672 -10.78 16.58 5.10
C GLY A 672 -10.18 15.19 5.23
N PHE A 673 -9.70 14.70 4.07
CA PHE A 673 -8.55 13.82 3.94
C PHE A 673 -7.68 14.42 2.84
N THR A 674 -6.47 14.85 3.19
CA THR A 674 -5.46 15.33 2.25
C THR A 674 -4.83 14.13 1.55
N PHE A 675 -5.25 13.85 0.32
CA PHE A 675 -4.44 13.10 -0.62
C PHE A 675 -3.41 14.07 -1.22
N GLN A 676 -2.12 13.70 -1.16
CA GLN A 676 -1.06 14.36 -1.93
C GLN A 676 -1.44 14.29 -3.41
N LEU A 677 -1.82 15.45 -3.96
CA LEU A 677 -2.02 15.65 -5.38
C LEU A 677 -0.66 15.57 -6.09
N ALA A 678 -0.44 14.49 -6.84
CA ALA A 678 0.55 14.47 -7.90
C ALA A 678 0.25 15.62 -8.87
N ARG A 679 1.22 16.53 -9.07
CA ARG A 679 1.08 17.61 -10.05
C ARG A 679 1.07 17.03 -11.47
N PRO A 680 0.24 17.56 -12.38
CA PRO A 680 0.09 17.04 -13.73
C PRO A 680 1.22 17.56 -14.62
N GLU A 681 2.25 16.75 -14.87
CA GLU A 681 3.21 17.02 -15.92
C GLU A 681 2.76 16.36 -17.23
N ARG A 682 2.37 17.20 -18.19
CA ARG A 682 2.32 16.97 -19.65
C ARG A 682 1.87 15.57 -20.11
N ILE A 683 0.57 15.42 -20.37
CA ILE A 683 0.07 14.43 -21.34
C ILE A 683 0.58 14.85 -22.73
N THR A 684 1.77 14.42 -23.11
CA THR A 684 2.12 14.28 -24.52
C THR A 684 1.23 13.18 -25.10
N LYS A 685 0.48 13.50 -26.16
CA LYS A 685 -0.29 12.58 -27.01
C LYS A 685 0.29 11.16 -26.98
N CYS A 686 -0.43 10.21 -26.39
CA CYS A 686 -0.17 8.78 -26.61
C CYS A 686 -0.44 8.48 -28.09
N VAL A 687 0.62 8.37 -28.89
CA VAL A 687 0.53 7.78 -30.23
C VAL A 687 0.85 6.31 -30.07
N LEU A 688 -0.16 5.46 -30.24
CA LEU A 688 0.02 4.01 -30.41
C LEU A 688 0.62 3.82 -31.81
N GLU A 689 1.88 3.42 -31.91
CA GLU A 689 2.47 3.00 -33.19
C GLU A 689 1.92 1.62 -33.55
N VAL A 690 1.07 1.57 -34.57
CA VAL A 690 0.52 0.33 -35.14
C VAL A 690 1.36 -0.06 -36.35
N PRO A 691 1.85 -1.32 -36.46
CA PRO A 691 2.64 -1.76 -37.61
C PRO A 691 1.90 -1.56 -38.95
N ASP A 692 2.62 -1.15 -40.00
CA ASP A 692 2.05 -0.73 -41.30
C ASP A 692 1.15 -1.78 -41.99
N GLY A 693 1.32 -3.06 -41.67
CA GLY A 693 0.48 -4.16 -42.17
C GLY A 693 -0.97 -4.12 -41.65
N MET A 694 -1.21 -3.63 -40.43
CA MET A 694 -2.56 -3.52 -39.84
C MET A 694 -3.31 -2.24 -40.25
N ARG A 695 -2.58 -1.22 -40.73
CA ARG A 695 -3.14 0.07 -41.11
C ARG A 695 -4.16 -0.04 -42.26
N LYS A 696 -3.92 -0.96 -43.21
CA LYS A 696 -4.81 -1.21 -44.36
C LYS A 696 -6.11 -1.94 -44.00
N GLU A 697 -6.17 -2.65 -42.87
CA GLU A 697 -7.41 -3.29 -42.40
C GLU A 697 -8.29 -2.30 -41.62
N PHE A 698 -7.67 -1.29 -41.00
CA PHE A 698 -8.35 -0.20 -40.28
C PHE A 698 -9.04 0.80 -41.22
N GLU A 699 -8.38 1.20 -42.32
CA GLU A 699 -8.96 2.12 -43.31
C GLU A 699 -10.20 1.54 -44.02
N ARG A 700 -10.41 0.21 -44.00
CA ARG A 700 -11.61 -0.43 -44.56
C ARG A 700 -12.80 -0.53 -43.60
N LYS A 701 -12.63 -0.28 -42.30
CA LYS A 701 -13.71 -0.44 -41.29
C LYS A 701 -14.21 0.88 -40.68
N GLU A 702 -13.66 2.02 -41.11
CA GLU A 702 -14.08 3.35 -40.68
C GLU A 702 -15.33 3.87 -41.43
N ILE A 703 -16.24 2.97 -41.85
CA ILE A 703 -17.49 3.34 -42.52
C ILE A 703 -18.73 3.18 -41.61
N ASP A 704 -18.66 2.42 -40.50
CA ASP A 704 -19.86 2.12 -39.67
C ASP A 704 -19.74 2.41 -38.16
N GLY A 705 -18.91 3.39 -37.77
CA GLY A 705 -19.10 4.16 -36.52
C GLY A 705 -19.10 3.41 -35.17
N LYS A 706 -18.64 2.16 -35.07
CA LYS A 706 -18.48 1.43 -33.80
C LYS A 706 -17.17 0.66 -33.74
N ILE A 707 -16.20 1.17 -32.97
CA ILE A 707 -14.98 0.43 -32.62
C ILE A 707 -15.23 -0.38 -31.35
N ASN A 708 -15.14 -1.71 -31.45
CA ASN A 708 -15.19 -2.61 -30.30
C ASN A 708 -13.76 -2.95 -29.85
N TRP A 709 -13.31 -2.30 -28.78
CA TRP A 709 -11.95 -2.41 -28.23
C TRP A 709 -11.58 -3.82 -27.72
N TRP A 710 -12.57 -4.65 -27.36
CA TRP A 710 -12.33 -6.03 -26.91
C TRP A 710 -11.88 -6.95 -28.05
N SER A 711 -12.44 -6.77 -29.24
CA SER A 711 -12.03 -7.50 -30.44
C SER A 711 -10.61 -7.16 -30.89
N LEU A 712 -10.13 -5.95 -30.59
CA LEU A 712 -8.78 -5.50 -30.91
C LEU A 712 -7.76 -6.12 -29.95
N PHE A 713 -8.09 -6.16 -28.65
CA PHE A 713 -7.25 -6.74 -27.62
C PHE A 713 -7.10 -8.25 -27.82
N ASP A 714 -8.19 -8.96 -28.12
CA ASP A 714 -8.14 -10.40 -28.39
C ASP A 714 -7.28 -10.74 -29.62
N LYS A 715 -7.32 -9.92 -30.67
CA LYS A 715 -6.47 -10.11 -31.87
C LYS A 715 -4.98 -9.85 -31.63
N ILE A 716 -4.63 -8.89 -30.77
CA ILE A 716 -3.24 -8.61 -30.39
C ILE A 716 -2.67 -9.75 -29.52
N VAL A 717 -3.52 -10.34 -28.68
CA VAL A 717 -3.17 -11.53 -27.88
C VAL A 717 -3.05 -12.78 -28.77
N GLU A 718 -3.87 -12.91 -29.82
CA GLU A 718 -3.80 -14.01 -30.78
C GLU A 718 -2.61 -13.91 -31.77
N SER A 719 -2.11 -12.70 -32.08
CA SER A 719 -0.98 -12.51 -33.01
C SER A 719 0.40 -12.77 -32.40
N GLY A 720 0.50 -12.91 -31.07
CA GLY A 720 1.77 -13.16 -30.38
C GLY A 720 2.66 -11.92 -30.17
N GLU A 721 2.19 -10.72 -30.52
CA GLU A 721 2.94 -9.45 -30.42
C GLU A 721 2.74 -8.74 -29.06
N VAL A 722 2.84 -9.48 -27.94
CA VAL A 722 2.60 -8.95 -26.58
C VAL A 722 3.67 -7.94 -26.12
N GLU A 723 4.85 -7.92 -26.75
CA GLU A 723 5.96 -7.03 -26.39
C GLU A 723 5.64 -5.53 -26.54
N ALA A 724 4.68 -5.13 -27.38
CA ALA A 724 4.32 -3.72 -27.55
C ALA A 724 3.57 -3.13 -26.32
N LEU A 725 2.86 -3.96 -25.56
CA LEU A 725 2.12 -3.55 -24.36
C LEU A 725 3.01 -3.44 -23.10
N LEU A 726 4.20 -4.05 -23.12
CA LEU A 726 5.09 -4.20 -21.96
C LEU A 726 6.01 -3.00 -21.71
N ARG A 727 5.90 -1.90 -22.47
CA ARG A 727 6.86 -0.78 -22.37
C ARG A 727 6.60 0.24 -21.25
N ARG A 728 5.48 0.18 -20.49
CA ARG A 728 5.22 1.08 -19.33
C ARG A 728 4.30 0.44 -18.26
N PRO A 729 4.81 0.05 -17.07
CA PRO A 729 4.01 -0.63 -16.03
C PRO A 729 3.05 0.27 -15.24
N CYS A 730 3.26 1.59 -15.24
CA CYS A 730 2.58 2.52 -14.33
C CYS A 730 1.08 2.70 -14.61
N CYS A 731 0.62 2.50 -15.85
CA CYS A 731 -0.79 2.74 -16.21
C CYS A 731 -1.72 1.55 -15.89
N VAL A 732 -1.18 0.35 -15.69
CA VAL A 732 -1.98 -0.87 -15.43
C VAL A 732 -2.29 -1.03 -13.93
N ALA A 733 -1.38 -0.56 -13.06
CA ALA A 733 -1.55 -0.61 -11.61
C ALA A 733 -2.60 0.39 -11.08
N GLU A 734 -2.65 1.60 -11.63
CA GLU A 734 -3.68 2.60 -11.26
C GLU A 734 -5.08 2.18 -11.71
N TRP A 735 -5.19 1.45 -12.84
CA TRP A 735 -6.48 0.97 -13.34
C TRP A 735 -7.08 -0.18 -12.50
N TRP A 736 -6.24 -0.95 -11.79
CA TRP A 736 -6.69 -2.09 -10.97
C TRP A 736 -7.13 -1.68 -9.55
N CYS A 737 -6.58 -0.59 -9.00
CA CYS A 737 -6.99 -0.07 -7.69
C CYS A 737 -8.41 0.52 -7.68
N GLU A 738 -8.97 0.94 -8.82
CA GLU A 738 -10.32 1.53 -8.90
C GLU A 738 -11.46 0.53 -9.16
N LYS A 739 -11.20 -0.76 -9.46
CA LYS A 739 -12.27 -1.71 -9.85
C LYS A 739 -12.27 -3.05 -9.13
N LYS A 740 -12.35 -3.02 -7.80
CA LYS A 740 -12.62 -4.19 -6.95
C LYS A 740 -14.09 -4.65 -6.89
N GLU A 741 -14.95 -4.20 -7.80
CA GLU A 741 -16.41 -4.46 -7.75
C GLU A 741 -16.99 -5.43 -8.79
N MET A 742 -16.20 -6.08 -9.67
CA MET A 742 -16.79 -7.08 -10.59
C MET A 742 -16.09 -8.43 -10.53
N GLY A 743 -16.81 -9.40 -9.97
CA GLY A 743 -16.46 -10.81 -10.01
C GLY A 743 -16.60 -11.45 -11.40
N CYS A 744 -15.90 -12.56 -11.55
CA CYS A 744 -15.91 -13.54 -12.65
C CYS A 744 -15.10 -13.24 -13.93
N VAL A 745 -13.89 -13.82 -14.01
CA VAL A 745 -13.31 -14.28 -15.29
C VAL A 745 -12.78 -15.71 -15.12
N LYS A 746 -13.39 -16.67 -15.84
CA LYS A 746 -13.11 -18.11 -15.80
C LYS A 746 -12.12 -18.60 -16.89
N SER A 747 -11.24 -17.74 -17.39
CA SER A 747 -10.27 -18.13 -18.44
C SER A 747 -8.92 -18.54 -17.84
N LYS A 748 -8.53 -19.81 -18.04
CA LYS A 748 -7.24 -20.39 -17.61
C LYS A 748 -6.03 -19.74 -18.32
N ARG A 749 -6.24 -19.16 -19.51
CA ARG A 749 -5.20 -18.42 -20.25
C ARG A 749 -4.99 -17.00 -19.70
N PHE A 750 -6.04 -16.35 -19.18
CA PHE A 750 -5.93 -15.02 -18.56
C PHE A 750 -5.18 -15.06 -17.22
N ARG A 751 -5.36 -16.13 -16.43
CA ARG A 751 -4.54 -16.34 -15.21
C ARG A 751 -3.06 -16.49 -15.53
N ASN A 752 -2.71 -17.21 -16.60
CA ASN A 752 -1.30 -17.39 -16.97
C ASN A 752 -0.65 -16.12 -17.54
N ALA A 753 -1.43 -15.23 -18.15
CA ALA A 753 -0.93 -13.91 -18.59
C ALA A 753 -0.76 -12.92 -17.43
N VAL A 754 -1.67 -12.96 -16.43
CA VAL A 754 -1.56 -12.14 -15.21
C VAL A 754 -0.42 -12.61 -14.29
N ILE A 755 -0.09 -13.91 -14.28
CA ILE A 755 1.08 -14.47 -13.59
C ILE A 755 2.42 -14.00 -14.21
N TYR A 756 2.42 -13.48 -15.44
CA TYR A 756 3.61 -12.91 -16.08
C TYR A 756 3.74 -11.38 -15.91
N LEU A 757 2.73 -10.72 -15.32
CA LEU A 757 2.63 -9.25 -15.19
C LEU A 757 2.66 -8.76 -13.73
N PHE A 758 2.53 -9.65 -12.76
CA PHE A 758 2.88 -9.45 -11.34
C PHE A 758 4.13 -10.24 -11.03
#